data_AF-A0A8J3RF78-F1
#
_entry.id   AF-A0A8J3RF78-F1
#
_cell.length_a   1.000
_cell.length_b   1.000
_cell.length_c   1.000
_cell.angle_alpha   90.00
_cell.angle_beta   90.00
_cell.angle_gamma   90.00
#
_symmetry.space_group_name_H-M   'P 1'
#
loop_
_entity.id
_entity.type
_entity.pdbx_description
1 polymer ?
#
loop_
_entity_poly.entity_id
_entity_poly.type
_entity_poly.pdbx_seq_one_letter_code
_entity_poly.pdbx_strand_id
1 'polypeptide(L)'
;MRVLAVIPARGGSAGVPLKNLAAVGGTPLVARAVKACIQAELIDDVVVSTDHPEIAGAALTAGATVIDRPGELSGATASSESAVLHALEHISAAPEVVLLVQCTSAFIDPSDLDAAIARVLDGTADVVFSGLETHEFLWDAANATMKGVNHDPASRPRRQEREPHYRETGAFYVMRTEGLREHGHRFFGSIAVQPVPSRHAVEVDTPEDLEIVRALAPFVDRPEPIDVDAVITDFDGVHTDDRAYVDSEGREMVAVSRSDGMGISLLRRSGVKLMIMSTEHNPVVAARARKLGVPVLQGLTDKRTVLRDWLAIEGLDPARVAYVGNDVNDLGPMSEVGWPVTVPDAHPRVRAAARVVLTRPGGAGAVRELCDRVLAARPEVAEAPAPRAELRLSPIVRPVRIGDALVGQDQPVYVIAEIGINHNGDLDIARRLIDVAADAGCQAVKFQKRTPEICVPLEQRDQIRQTPWGEMTYMEYKIRTEFGADEYTEIAKYAAERDLHWFASPWDVPSVEFLEEMNVVTHKVASASVTDLELLRALAATDKPIILSTGMSTLEEIDRAVEILGTSKLVLMHATSTYPLPPEEANLRTIATLQERYGVPVGYSGHERGLQISLAAVTLGAVAVERHITLDRTMWGSDHAASLEPSGLEHLVRDIRIIETALGDGVKRVFPGEQAPKSRLRRVTV
;
A
#
# COMPACT_ATOMS: atom_id res chain seq x y z
N MET A 1 -17.42 -35.73 23.75
CA MET A 1 -16.80 -35.07 24.91
C MET A 1 -17.40 -33.69 24.93
N ARG A 2 -17.88 -33.21 26.10
CA ARG A 2 -18.56 -31.92 26.21
C ARG A 2 -17.72 -30.97 27.05
N VAL A 3 -17.52 -29.75 26.58
CA VAL A 3 -16.70 -28.70 27.19
C VAL A 3 -17.58 -27.51 27.51
N LEU A 4 -17.59 -27.08 28.78
CA LEU A 4 -18.40 -25.96 29.25
C LEU A 4 -17.50 -24.82 29.72
N ALA A 5 -17.72 -23.62 29.20
CA ALA A 5 -17.18 -22.40 29.79
C ALA A 5 -18.18 -21.76 30.76
N VAL A 6 -17.73 -21.52 31.99
CA VAL A 6 -18.48 -20.76 33.00
C VAL A 6 -17.75 -19.45 33.25
N ILE A 7 -18.48 -18.34 33.11
CA ILE A 7 -18.01 -16.98 33.35
C ILE A 7 -18.72 -16.42 34.59
N PRO A 8 -18.07 -16.39 35.76
CA PRO A 8 -18.61 -15.75 36.93
C PRO A 8 -18.54 -14.21 36.81
N ALA A 9 -19.69 -13.53 36.84
CA ALA A 9 -19.74 -12.07 36.79
C ALA A 9 -20.73 -11.50 37.83
N ARG A 10 -20.24 -11.03 38.99
CA ARG A 10 -21.09 -10.41 40.03
C ARG A 10 -21.29 -8.90 39.82
N GLY A 11 -22.42 -8.36 40.26
CA GLY A 11 -22.67 -6.91 40.24
C GLY A 11 -21.81 -6.13 41.25
N GLY A 12 -21.64 -6.70 42.45
CA GLY A 12 -20.92 -6.08 43.58
C GLY A 12 -19.39 -6.11 43.45
N SER A 13 -18.82 -5.29 42.58
CA SER A 13 -17.36 -5.16 42.41
C SER A 13 -16.79 -4.06 43.32
N ALA A 14 -15.80 -4.40 44.16
CA ALA A 14 -15.28 -3.50 45.21
C ALA A 14 -14.33 -2.40 44.69
N GLY A 15 -13.53 -2.68 43.65
CA GLY A 15 -12.56 -1.72 43.11
C GLY A 15 -13.14 -0.81 42.02
N VAL A 16 -13.87 -1.39 41.07
CA VAL A 16 -14.56 -0.67 39.99
C VAL A 16 -16.06 -1.02 40.05
N PRO A 17 -16.96 -0.07 40.32
CA PRO A 17 -18.41 -0.34 40.34
C PRO A 17 -18.89 -0.89 39.00
N LEU A 18 -19.68 -1.98 39.04
CA LEU A 18 -20.20 -2.65 37.84
C LEU A 18 -19.11 -2.96 36.79
N LYS A 19 -17.89 -3.34 37.23
CA LYS A 19 -16.73 -3.53 36.33
C LYS A 19 -17.02 -4.42 35.13
N ASN A 20 -17.82 -5.46 35.31
CA ASN A 20 -18.16 -6.40 34.24
C ASN A 20 -18.96 -5.75 33.09
N LEU A 21 -19.60 -4.60 33.32
CA LEU A 21 -20.26 -3.77 32.32
C LEU A 21 -19.37 -2.67 31.75
N ALA A 22 -18.18 -2.43 32.32
CA ALA A 22 -17.26 -1.43 31.82
C ALA A 22 -16.81 -1.79 30.40
N ALA A 23 -16.94 -0.83 29.49
CA ALA A 23 -16.57 -1.02 28.09
C ALA A 23 -15.05 -0.89 27.89
N VAL A 24 -14.48 -1.84 27.14
CA VAL A 24 -13.11 -1.86 26.62
C VAL A 24 -13.21 -2.10 25.11
N GLY A 25 -12.70 -1.17 24.29
CA GLY A 25 -12.92 -1.22 22.83
C GLY A 25 -14.40 -1.16 22.43
N GLY A 26 -15.23 -0.46 23.21
CA GLY A 26 -16.68 -0.36 22.99
C GLY A 26 -17.50 -1.59 23.40
N THR A 27 -16.87 -2.69 23.85
CA THR A 27 -17.57 -3.91 24.30
C THR A 27 -17.45 -4.08 25.82
N PRO A 28 -18.53 -4.37 26.56
CA PRO A 28 -18.47 -4.68 28.00
C PRO A 28 -17.55 -5.87 28.31
N LEU A 29 -16.81 -5.82 29.42
CA LEU A 29 -15.90 -6.90 29.85
C LEU A 29 -16.55 -8.30 29.84
N VAL A 30 -17.78 -8.43 30.35
CA VAL A 30 -18.51 -9.72 30.32
C VAL A 30 -18.77 -10.19 28.89
N ALA A 31 -19.17 -9.28 28.00
CA ALA A 31 -19.45 -9.61 26.60
C ALA A 31 -18.16 -10.00 25.85
N ARG A 32 -17.01 -9.44 26.23
CA ARG A 32 -15.70 -9.81 25.66
C ARG A 32 -15.31 -11.24 26.03
N ALA A 33 -15.45 -11.61 27.31
CA ALA A 33 -15.20 -12.99 27.75
C ALA A 33 -16.13 -14.00 27.07
N VAL A 34 -17.42 -13.66 26.93
CA VAL A 34 -18.40 -14.49 26.19
C VAL A 34 -17.97 -14.70 24.75
N LYS A 35 -17.63 -13.62 24.03
CA LYS A 35 -17.19 -13.69 22.63
C LYS A 35 -15.95 -14.56 22.46
N ALA A 36 -14.95 -14.41 23.34
CA ALA A 36 -13.75 -15.23 23.29
C ALA A 36 -14.07 -16.73 23.47
N CYS A 37 -14.99 -17.08 24.36
CA CYS A 37 -15.41 -18.47 24.56
C CYS A 37 -16.21 -19.01 23.37
N ILE A 38 -17.10 -18.21 22.77
CA ILE A 38 -17.89 -18.62 21.60
C ILE A 38 -17.01 -18.82 20.35
N GLN A 39 -15.92 -18.06 20.25
CA GLN A 39 -14.98 -18.15 19.13
C GLN A 39 -13.99 -19.32 19.25
N ALA A 40 -13.88 -19.96 20.42
CA ALA A 40 -13.03 -21.12 20.62
C ALA A 40 -13.70 -22.36 20.02
N GLU A 41 -12.94 -23.17 19.28
CA GLU A 41 -13.48 -24.29 18.50
C GLU A 41 -13.91 -25.48 19.38
N LEU A 42 -13.29 -25.64 20.55
CA LEU A 42 -13.50 -26.80 21.42
C LEU A 42 -14.51 -26.55 22.54
N ILE A 43 -15.14 -25.36 22.61
CA ILE A 43 -16.14 -25.03 23.64
C ILE A 43 -17.55 -25.27 23.09
N ASP A 44 -18.31 -26.15 23.73
CA ASP A 44 -19.68 -26.48 23.30
C ASP A 44 -20.72 -25.49 23.87
N ASP A 45 -20.53 -25.05 25.11
CA ASP A 45 -21.50 -24.24 25.83
C ASP A 45 -20.82 -23.11 26.61
N VAL A 46 -21.42 -21.92 26.56
CA VAL A 46 -20.96 -20.74 27.30
C VAL A 46 -22.06 -20.26 28.24
N VAL A 47 -21.75 -20.23 29.53
CA VAL A 47 -22.65 -19.84 30.61
C VAL A 47 -22.08 -18.66 31.37
N VAL A 48 -22.89 -17.62 31.56
CA VAL A 48 -22.59 -16.53 32.49
C VAL A 48 -23.41 -16.73 33.77
N SER A 49 -22.72 -16.87 34.90
CA SER A 49 -23.35 -16.88 36.22
C SER A 49 -23.32 -15.46 36.80
N THR A 50 -24.48 -14.86 37.05
CA THR A 50 -24.57 -13.48 37.55
C THR A 50 -25.80 -13.27 38.43
N ASP A 51 -25.69 -12.34 39.37
CA ASP A 51 -26.77 -11.82 40.22
C ASP A 51 -27.34 -10.49 39.72
N HIS A 52 -26.82 -9.96 38.61
CA HIS A 52 -27.12 -8.61 38.15
C HIS A 52 -27.86 -8.59 36.80
N PRO A 53 -29.09 -8.05 36.72
CA PRO A 53 -29.89 -8.06 35.50
C PRO A 53 -29.22 -7.43 34.27
N GLU A 54 -28.47 -6.34 34.44
CA GLU A 54 -27.79 -5.69 33.30
C GLU A 54 -26.61 -6.53 32.78
N ILE A 55 -25.91 -7.25 33.67
CA ILE A 55 -24.83 -8.17 33.27
C ILE A 55 -25.44 -9.35 32.51
N ALA A 56 -26.58 -9.87 32.98
CA ALA A 56 -27.34 -10.90 32.28
C ALA A 56 -27.76 -10.44 30.87
N GLY A 57 -28.27 -9.22 30.74
CA GLY A 57 -28.64 -8.63 29.44
C GLY A 57 -27.46 -8.51 28.47
N ALA A 58 -26.30 -8.05 28.96
CA ALA A 58 -25.08 -7.98 28.16
C ALA A 58 -24.57 -9.37 27.74
N ALA A 59 -24.65 -10.36 28.63
CA ALA A 59 -24.27 -11.75 28.36
C ALA A 59 -25.14 -12.43 27.30
N LEU A 60 -26.48 -12.28 27.42
CA LEU A 60 -27.44 -12.81 26.45
C LEU A 60 -27.23 -12.18 25.07
N THR A 61 -27.01 -10.87 25.03
CA THR A 61 -26.73 -10.14 23.78
C THR A 61 -25.42 -10.62 23.13
N ALA A 62 -24.44 -11.03 23.94
CA ALA A 62 -23.19 -11.59 23.46
C ALA A 62 -23.27 -13.07 23.05
N GLY A 63 -24.39 -13.76 23.31
CA GLY A 63 -24.65 -15.13 22.87
C GLY A 63 -24.48 -16.21 23.95
N ALA A 64 -24.27 -15.85 25.22
CA ALA A 64 -24.20 -16.82 26.31
C ALA A 64 -25.57 -17.17 26.88
N THR A 65 -25.67 -18.34 27.52
CA THR A 65 -26.78 -18.65 28.43
C THR A 65 -26.52 -18.02 29.80
N VAL A 66 -27.56 -17.57 30.49
CA VAL A 66 -27.42 -16.98 31.83
C VAL A 66 -27.98 -17.91 32.89
N ILE A 67 -27.23 -18.07 33.98
CA ILE A 67 -27.68 -18.72 35.21
C ILE A 67 -27.74 -17.67 36.31
N ASP A 68 -28.92 -17.50 36.88
CA ASP A 68 -29.14 -16.59 38.01
C ASP A 68 -28.34 -17.09 39.22
N ARG A 69 -27.52 -16.22 39.80
CA ARG A 69 -26.64 -16.58 40.91
C ARG A 69 -27.30 -16.22 42.25
N PRO A 70 -27.46 -17.18 43.18
CA PRO A 70 -27.94 -16.92 44.53
C PRO A 70 -27.09 -15.87 45.24
N GLY A 71 -27.73 -14.98 46.01
CA GLY A 71 -27.03 -13.90 46.71
C GLY A 71 -25.91 -14.37 47.66
N GLU A 72 -26.05 -15.57 48.23
CA GLU A 72 -25.03 -16.22 49.09
C GLU A 72 -23.71 -16.48 48.34
N LEU A 73 -23.76 -16.67 47.02
CA LEU A 73 -22.61 -16.90 46.14
C LEU A 73 -22.14 -15.62 45.43
N SER A 74 -22.71 -14.47 45.78
CA SER A 74 -22.42 -13.16 45.17
C SER A 74 -21.71 -12.19 46.13
N GLY A 75 -21.58 -12.56 47.40
CA GLY A 75 -20.89 -11.77 48.43
C GLY A 75 -19.38 -11.65 48.22
N ALA A 76 -18.74 -10.75 48.97
CA ALA A 76 -17.30 -10.50 48.90
C ALA A 76 -16.43 -11.72 49.24
N THR A 77 -16.97 -12.65 50.05
CA THR A 77 -16.31 -13.87 50.50
C THR A 77 -16.61 -15.10 49.64
N ALA A 78 -17.48 -14.98 48.63
CA ALA A 78 -17.79 -16.09 47.73
C ALA A 78 -16.63 -16.33 46.76
N SER A 79 -16.24 -17.60 46.61
CA SER A 79 -15.18 -18.00 45.67
C SER A 79 -15.70 -18.04 44.23
N SER A 80 -14.80 -18.02 43.25
CA SER A 80 -15.20 -18.21 41.85
C SER A 80 -15.65 -19.65 41.60
N GLU A 81 -15.05 -20.60 42.32
CA GLU A 81 -15.32 -22.03 42.26
C GLU A 81 -16.74 -22.37 42.71
N SER A 82 -17.26 -21.71 43.75
CA SER A 82 -18.64 -21.94 44.18
C SER A 82 -19.66 -21.52 43.12
N ALA A 83 -19.38 -20.45 42.35
CA ALA A 83 -20.20 -20.05 41.21
C ALA A 83 -20.13 -21.07 40.05
N VAL A 84 -18.96 -21.67 39.81
CA VAL A 84 -18.79 -22.72 38.78
C VAL A 84 -19.51 -24.00 39.18
N LEU A 85 -19.37 -24.44 40.43
CA LEU A 85 -20.07 -25.62 40.96
C LEU A 85 -21.59 -25.44 40.90
N HIS A 86 -22.09 -24.28 41.29
CA HIS A 86 -23.51 -23.93 41.15
C HIS A 86 -23.98 -23.99 39.69
N ALA A 87 -23.19 -23.45 38.74
CA ALA A 87 -23.53 -23.55 37.32
C ALA A 87 -23.59 -25.00 36.83
N LEU A 88 -22.67 -25.87 37.29
CA LEU A 88 -22.65 -27.30 36.96
C LEU A 88 -23.86 -28.10 37.49
N GLU A 89 -24.59 -27.58 38.48
CA GLU A 89 -25.84 -28.17 38.98
C GLU A 89 -27.06 -27.80 38.12
N HIS A 90 -26.97 -26.71 37.34
CA HIS A 90 -28.08 -26.12 36.60
C HIS A 90 -28.04 -26.42 35.10
N ILE A 91 -27.02 -27.14 34.63
CA ILE A 91 -26.90 -27.62 33.25
C ILE A 91 -27.47 -29.03 33.11
N SER A 92 -28.07 -29.33 31.96
CA SER A 92 -28.79 -30.59 31.72
C SER A 92 -27.90 -31.81 31.49
N ALA A 93 -26.65 -31.62 31.03
CA ALA A 93 -25.71 -32.71 30.80
C ALA A 93 -24.32 -32.33 31.32
N ALA A 94 -23.71 -33.24 32.08
CA ALA A 94 -22.42 -33.00 32.71
C ALA A 94 -21.30 -32.91 31.65
N PRO A 95 -20.51 -31.81 31.64
CA PRO A 95 -19.35 -31.68 30.77
C PRO A 95 -18.20 -32.52 31.32
N GLU A 96 -17.32 -32.98 30.44
CA GLU A 96 -16.08 -33.66 30.82
C GLU A 96 -15.02 -32.66 31.29
N VAL A 97 -14.98 -31.49 30.64
CA VAL A 97 -14.07 -30.38 30.94
C VAL A 97 -14.89 -29.12 31.24
N VAL A 98 -14.51 -28.40 32.28
CA VAL A 98 -15.09 -27.12 32.65
C VAL A 98 -14.01 -26.05 32.68
N LEU A 99 -14.32 -24.89 32.10
CA LEU A 99 -13.48 -23.71 32.16
C LEU A 99 -14.08 -22.71 33.15
N LEU A 100 -13.25 -22.20 34.04
CA LEU A 100 -13.51 -20.97 34.77
C LEU A 100 -12.85 -19.82 33.99
N VAL A 101 -13.66 -18.93 33.42
CA VAL A 101 -13.17 -17.77 32.65
C VAL A 101 -13.53 -16.48 33.38
N GLN A 102 -12.56 -15.64 33.70
CA GLN A 102 -12.82 -14.39 34.42
C GLN A 102 -12.96 -13.22 33.43
N CYS A 103 -14.00 -12.41 33.61
CA CYS A 103 -14.21 -11.20 32.83
C CYS A 103 -13.30 -10.03 33.27
N THR A 104 -12.48 -10.20 34.31
CA THR A 104 -11.47 -9.22 34.74
C THR A 104 -10.28 -9.14 33.80
N SER A 105 -10.00 -10.19 33.04
CA SER A 105 -9.01 -10.15 31.96
C SER A 105 -9.67 -9.69 30.68
N ALA A 106 -9.34 -8.47 30.23
CA ALA A 106 -10.02 -7.84 29.10
C ALA A 106 -9.72 -8.51 27.75
N PHE A 107 -8.63 -9.28 27.66
CA PHE A 107 -8.12 -9.88 26.42
C PHE A 107 -7.89 -11.37 26.64
N ILE A 108 -8.75 -12.19 26.03
CA ILE A 108 -8.68 -13.65 26.05
C ILE A 108 -8.62 -14.10 24.60
N ASP A 109 -7.57 -14.86 24.24
CA ASP A 109 -7.41 -15.40 22.89
C ASP A 109 -8.13 -16.76 22.79
N PRO A 110 -9.07 -16.95 21.84
CA PRO A 110 -9.75 -18.23 21.66
C PRO A 110 -8.78 -19.40 21.44
N SER A 111 -7.66 -19.17 20.75
CA SER A 111 -6.67 -20.22 20.48
C SER A 111 -5.93 -20.68 21.73
N ASP A 112 -5.75 -19.79 22.72
CA ASP A 112 -5.17 -20.15 24.03
C ASP A 112 -6.16 -21.00 24.85
N LEU A 113 -7.47 -20.74 24.73
CA LEU A 113 -8.51 -21.59 25.33
C LEU A 113 -8.48 -22.98 24.72
N ASP A 114 -8.48 -23.09 23.38
CA ASP A 114 -8.45 -24.37 22.68
C ASP A 114 -7.19 -25.18 22.99
N ALA A 115 -6.02 -24.54 23.03
CA ALA A 115 -4.77 -25.20 23.39
C ALA A 115 -4.79 -25.75 24.82
N ALA A 116 -5.37 -25.01 25.77
CA ALA A 116 -5.52 -25.46 27.14
C ALA A 116 -6.56 -26.60 27.29
N ILE A 117 -7.68 -26.52 26.57
CA ILE A 117 -8.72 -27.58 26.50
C ILE A 117 -8.14 -28.88 25.96
N ALA A 118 -7.41 -28.82 24.84
CA ALA A 118 -6.82 -30.00 24.21
C ALA A 118 -5.95 -30.80 25.18
N ARG A 119 -5.14 -30.12 25.99
CA ARG A 119 -4.23 -30.74 26.97
C ARG A 119 -4.94 -31.38 28.17
N VAL A 120 -6.14 -30.91 28.50
CA VAL A 120 -6.97 -31.56 29.52
C VAL A 120 -7.69 -32.76 28.92
N LEU A 121 -8.22 -32.62 27.70
CA LEU A 121 -8.91 -33.72 26.99
C LEU A 121 -7.98 -34.89 26.68
N ASP A 122 -6.75 -34.63 26.22
CA ASP A 122 -5.78 -35.67 25.87
C ASP A 122 -5.09 -36.32 27.08
N GLY A 123 -5.32 -35.79 28.29
CA GLY A 123 -4.76 -36.30 29.54
C GLY A 123 -3.33 -35.86 29.85
N THR A 124 -2.79 -34.88 29.12
CA THR A 124 -1.50 -34.26 29.42
C THR A 124 -1.51 -33.54 30.77
N ALA A 125 -2.63 -32.97 31.18
CA ALA A 125 -2.82 -32.34 32.49
C ALA A 125 -4.25 -32.49 33.02
N ASP A 126 -4.43 -32.42 34.34
CA ASP A 126 -5.74 -32.36 34.99
C ASP A 126 -6.28 -30.92 35.05
N VAL A 127 -5.36 -29.95 35.15
CA VAL A 127 -5.63 -28.52 35.20
C VAL A 127 -4.64 -27.76 34.32
N VAL A 128 -5.14 -26.85 33.48
CA VAL A 128 -4.34 -25.88 32.73
C VAL A 128 -4.81 -24.46 33.04
N PHE A 129 -3.92 -23.59 33.52
CA PHE A 129 -4.24 -22.19 33.79
C PHE A 129 -3.47 -21.23 32.89
N SER A 130 -4.02 -20.04 32.64
CA SER A 130 -3.35 -18.98 31.88
C SER A 130 -2.25 -18.30 32.70
N GLY A 131 -1.01 -18.29 32.19
CA GLY A 131 0.14 -17.72 32.91
C GLY A 131 1.05 -16.87 32.04
N LEU A 132 1.57 -15.79 32.61
CA LEU A 132 2.60 -14.95 32.00
C LEU A 132 3.98 -15.37 32.51
N GLU A 133 4.91 -15.68 31.60
CA GLU A 133 6.31 -15.88 31.96
C GLU A 133 6.90 -14.59 32.52
N THR A 134 7.42 -14.65 33.76
CA THR A 134 7.96 -13.51 34.48
C THR A 134 9.38 -13.77 34.96
N HIS A 135 10.17 -12.70 34.99
CA HIS A 135 11.54 -12.69 35.51
C HIS A 135 11.66 -11.75 36.71
N GLU A 136 10.53 -11.28 37.24
CA GLU A 136 10.48 -10.35 38.35
C GLU A 136 11.05 -10.97 39.64
N PHE A 137 11.63 -10.11 40.46
CA PHE A 137 12.17 -10.47 41.76
C PHE A 137 11.14 -10.11 42.82
N LEU A 138 10.47 -11.12 43.36
CA LEU A 138 9.43 -10.94 44.37
C LEU A 138 10.08 -10.85 45.76
N TRP A 139 9.56 -9.95 46.60
CA TRP A 139 10.02 -9.71 47.97
C TRP A 139 8.86 -9.86 48.95
N ASP A 140 9.07 -10.64 50.00
CA ASP A 140 8.14 -10.84 51.10
C ASP A 140 8.40 -9.82 52.23
N ALA A 141 7.35 -9.11 52.63
CA ALA A 141 7.34 -8.09 53.67
C ALA A 141 6.74 -8.58 55.01
N ALA A 142 6.34 -9.85 55.12
CA ALA A 142 5.68 -10.40 56.31
C ALA A 142 6.56 -10.37 57.58
N ASN A 143 7.87 -10.19 57.42
CA ASN A 143 8.81 -9.99 58.51
C ASN A 143 9.36 -8.56 58.45
N ALA A 144 9.79 -7.97 59.57
CA ALA A 144 10.41 -6.63 59.62
C ALA A 144 11.68 -6.47 58.73
N THR A 145 12.11 -7.55 58.07
CA THR A 145 13.20 -7.60 57.09
C THR A 145 12.66 -8.21 55.80
N MET A 146 12.89 -7.55 54.66
CA MET A 146 12.46 -8.02 53.34
C MET A 146 13.22 -9.29 52.95
N LYS A 147 12.50 -10.33 52.52
CA LYS A 147 13.09 -11.60 52.05
C LYS A 147 12.78 -11.82 50.57
N GLY A 148 13.76 -12.25 49.78
CA GLY A 148 13.50 -12.68 48.40
C GLY A 148 12.64 -13.95 48.40
N VAL A 149 11.56 -13.96 47.60
CA VAL A 149 10.65 -15.12 47.47
C VAL A 149 11.18 -16.10 46.43
N ASN A 150 11.54 -15.59 45.27
CA ASN A 150 11.92 -16.39 44.09
C ASN A 150 13.37 -16.13 43.64
N HIS A 151 14.19 -15.60 44.56
CA HIS A 151 15.61 -15.31 44.38
C HIS A 151 16.34 -15.25 45.71
N ASP A 152 17.65 -15.48 45.67
CA ASP A 152 18.55 -15.19 46.79
C ASP A 152 19.04 -13.74 46.70
N PRO A 153 18.80 -12.87 47.71
CA PRO A 153 19.34 -11.52 47.74
C PRO A 153 20.89 -11.45 47.64
N ALA A 154 21.59 -12.49 48.08
CA ALA A 154 23.06 -12.56 48.04
C ALA A 154 23.61 -12.93 46.66
N SER A 155 22.79 -13.52 45.79
CA SER A 155 23.18 -13.96 44.45
C SER A 155 22.04 -13.67 43.47
N ARG A 156 22.17 -12.59 42.71
CA ARG A 156 21.17 -12.19 41.70
C ARG A 156 21.54 -12.78 40.33
N PRO A 157 20.98 -13.95 39.93
CA PRO A 157 21.29 -14.57 38.65
C PRO A 157 20.85 -13.70 37.48
N ARG A 158 21.59 -13.79 36.37
CA ARG A 158 21.22 -13.10 35.12
C ARG A 158 19.98 -13.74 34.53
N ARG A 159 19.21 -12.97 33.75
CA ARG A 159 17.96 -13.45 33.13
C ARG A 159 18.12 -14.77 32.36
N GLN A 160 19.25 -14.93 31.67
CA GLN A 160 19.55 -16.10 30.84
C GLN A 160 19.89 -17.37 31.63
N GLU A 161 20.06 -17.27 32.94
CA GLU A 161 20.52 -18.36 33.82
C GLU A 161 19.41 -18.87 34.74
N ARG A 162 18.16 -18.45 34.51
CA ARG A 162 17.01 -18.77 35.35
C ARG A 162 16.01 -19.64 34.61
N GLU A 163 15.51 -20.64 35.31
CA GLU A 163 14.28 -21.34 34.90
C GLU A 163 13.09 -20.36 34.90
N PRO A 164 12.15 -20.50 33.96
CA PRO A 164 11.00 -19.60 33.85
C PRO A 164 10.07 -19.76 35.05
N HIS A 165 9.66 -18.62 35.61
CA HIS A 165 8.54 -18.56 36.56
C HIS A 165 7.31 -18.02 35.84
N TYR A 166 6.13 -18.44 36.28
CA TYR A 166 4.86 -18.01 35.70
C TYR A 166 4.02 -17.29 36.74
N ARG A 167 3.47 -16.13 36.36
CA ARG A 167 2.46 -15.40 37.12
C ARG A 167 1.10 -15.72 36.52
N GLU A 168 0.15 -16.15 37.35
CA GLU A 168 -1.25 -16.30 36.92
C GLU A 168 -1.76 -14.97 36.34
N THR A 169 -2.52 -15.04 35.25
CA THR A 169 -3.12 -13.85 34.63
C THR A 169 -4.58 -13.63 35.00
N GLY A 170 -5.18 -14.58 35.71
CA GLY A 170 -6.61 -14.56 36.04
C GLY A 170 -7.54 -14.83 34.86
N ALA A 171 -7.04 -15.03 33.64
CA ALA A 171 -7.90 -15.08 32.45
C ALA A 171 -8.77 -16.33 32.38
N PHE A 172 -8.16 -17.52 32.49
CA PHE A 172 -8.89 -18.78 32.46
C PHE A 172 -8.18 -19.93 33.20
N TYR A 173 -8.99 -20.91 33.61
CA TYR A 173 -8.57 -22.17 34.21
C TYR A 173 -9.40 -23.29 33.59
N VAL A 174 -8.74 -24.23 32.93
CA VAL A 174 -9.36 -25.40 32.29
C VAL A 174 -9.14 -26.61 33.18
N MET A 175 -10.20 -27.32 33.52
CA MET A 175 -10.17 -28.37 34.54
C MET A 175 -11.00 -29.58 34.11
N ARG A 176 -10.59 -30.78 34.53
CA ARG A 176 -11.51 -31.93 34.54
C ARG A 176 -12.68 -31.67 35.50
N THR A 177 -13.91 -31.82 35.01
CA THR A 177 -15.12 -31.54 35.81
C THR A 177 -15.21 -32.43 37.05
N GLU A 178 -14.84 -33.70 36.94
CA GLU A 178 -14.83 -34.65 38.06
C GLU A 178 -13.87 -34.20 39.16
N GLY A 179 -12.64 -33.82 38.79
CA GLY A 179 -11.64 -33.36 39.75
C GLY A 179 -12.06 -32.10 40.50
N LEU A 180 -12.69 -31.13 39.80
CA LEU A 180 -13.23 -29.93 40.45
C LEU A 180 -14.34 -30.27 41.46
N ARG A 181 -15.22 -31.22 41.13
CA ARG A 181 -16.30 -31.66 42.04
C ARG A 181 -15.77 -32.39 43.26
N GLU A 182 -14.74 -33.22 43.09
CA GLU A 182 -14.13 -33.97 44.19
C GLU A 182 -13.37 -33.04 45.16
N HIS A 183 -12.56 -32.12 44.62
CA HIS A 183 -11.63 -31.31 45.44
C HIS A 183 -12.23 -29.98 45.88
N GLY A 184 -13.21 -29.44 45.15
CA GLY A 184 -13.85 -28.16 45.46
C GLY A 184 -12.99 -26.92 45.23
N HIS A 185 -11.80 -27.05 44.64
CA HIS A 185 -10.90 -25.95 44.26
C HIS A 185 -10.26 -26.18 42.89
N ARG A 186 -9.76 -25.11 42.25
CA ARG A 186 -9.34 -25.13 40.84
C ARG A 186 -8.01 -25.82 40.52
N PHE A 187 -7.22 -26.17 41.54
CA PHE A 187 -5.88 -26.76 41.37
C PHE A 187 -5.79 -28.14 42.02
N PHE A 188 -5.71 -29.20 41.22
CA PHE A 188 -5.60 -30.58 41.68
C PHE A 188 -4.85 -31.40 40.62
N GLY A 189 -4.42 -32.60 41.00
CA GLY A 189 -3.72 -33.51 40.08
C GLY A 189 -2.47 -32.88 39.44
N SER A 190 -2.30 -33.15 38.15
CA SER A 190 -1.25 -32.58 37.31
C SER A 190 -1.63 -31.17 36.81
N ILE A 191 -0.81 -30.18 37.14
CA ILE A 191 -1.05 -28.77 36.82
C ILE A 191 -0.08 -28.31 35.74
N ALA A 192 -0.62 -27.66 34.74
CA ALA A 192 0.09 -27.09 33.61
C ALA A 192 -0.23 -25.60 33.43
N VAL A 193 0.71 -24.88 32.83
CA VAL A 193 0.50 -23.48 32.41
C VAL A 193 0.29 -23.41 30.90
N GLN A 194 -0.65 -22.58 30.47
CA GLN A 194 -0.76 -22.09 29.10
C GLN A 194 -0.13 -20.69 29.06
N PRO A 195 1.06 -20.53 28.46
CA PRO A 195 1.72 -19.23 28.37
C PRO A 195 0.89 -18.25 27.54
N VAL A 196 0.60 -17.06 28.07
CA VAL A 196 -0.10 -16.00 27.35
C VAL A 196 0.77 -14.76 27.17
N PRO A 197 0.59 -13.97 26.10
CA PRO A 197 1.34 -12.73 25.89
C PRO A 197 1.12 -11.71 27.01
N SER A 198 2.14 -10.88 27.29
CA SER A 198 2.05 -9.82 28.31
C SER A 198 0.89 -8.85 28.09
N ARG A 199 0.56 -8.54 26.83
CA ARG A 199 -0.60 -7.70 26.47
C ARG A 199 -1.96 -8.31 26.84
N HIS A 200 -2.05 -9.62 27.08
CA HIS A 200 -3.27 -10.30 27.53
C HIS A 200 -3.31 -10.49 29.05
N ALA A 201 -2.21 -10.17 29.76
CA ALA A 201 -2.01 -10.50 31.16
C ALA A 201 -2.38 -9.37 32.15
N VAL A 202 -3.18 -8.39 31.71
CA VAL A 202 -3.65 -7.27 32.54
C VAL A 202 -5.01 -7.62 33.12
N GLU A 203 -5.09 -7.68 34.46
CA GLU A 203 -6.33 -7.93 35.20
C GLU A 203 -6.93 -6.60 35.68
N VAL A 204 -8.23 -6.41 35.46
CA VAL A 204 -8.95 -5.17 35.81
C VAL A 204 -9.51 -5.26 37.23
N ASP A 205 -8.75 -4.73 38.18
CA ASP A 205 -9.18 -4.61 39.59
C ASP A 205 -9.36 -3.18 40.04
N THR A 206 -8.60 -2.25 39.46
CA THR A 206 -8.64 -0.83 39.77
C THR A 206 -9.08 0.01 38.57
N PRO A 207 -9.50 1.28 38.79
CA PRO A 207 -9.75 2.20 37.68
C PRO A 207 -8.53 2.42 36.77
N GLU A 208 -7.31 2.37 37.30
CA GLU A 208 -6.07 2.51 36.53
C GLU A 208 -5.86 1.32 35.59
N ASP A 209 -6.13 0.09 36.05
CA ASP A 209 -6.09 -1.10 35.19
C ASP A 209 -7.09 -0.97 34.03
N LEU A 210 -8.28 -0.42 34.31
CA LEU A 210 -9.30 -0.18 33.30
C LEU A 210 -8.84 0.85 32.24
N GLU A 211 -8.10 1.88 32.65
CA GLU A 211 -7.49 2.85 31.72
C GLU A 211 -6.42 2.17 30.85
N ILE A 212 -5.56 1.34 31.45
CA ILE A 212 -4.52 0.58 30.73
C ILE A 212 -5.14 -0.33 29.68
N VAL A 213 -6.13 -1.15 30.03
CA VAL A 213 -6.75 -2.06 29.05
C VAL A 213 -7.51 -1.28 27.97
N ARG A 214 -8.11 -0.13 28.27
CA ARG A 214 -8.73 0.73 27.25
C ARG A 214 -7.71 1.30 26.27
N ALA A 215 -6.54 1.68 26.76
CA ALA A 215 -5.44 2.15 25.92
C ALA A 215 -4.83 1.03 25.07
N LEU A 216 -4.82 -0.21 25.59
CA LEU A 216 -4.35 -1.39 24.87
C LEU A 216 -5.36 -1.91 23.83
N ALA A 217 -6.65 -1.73 24.05
CA ALA A 217 -7.71 -2.31 23.23
C ALA A 217 -7.52 -2.09 21.71
N PRO A 218 -7.16 -0.90 21.19
CA PRO A 218 -6.94 -0.71 19.76
C PRO A 218 -5.78 -1.53 19.16
N PHE A 219 -4.86 -2.01 20.01
CA PHE A 219 -3.69 -2.79 19.60
C PHE A 219 -3.85 -4.29 19.84
N VAL A 220 -4.80 -4.67 20.71
CA VAL A 220 -5.06 -6.08 21.08
C VAL A 220 -6.32 -6.59 20.40
N ASP A 221 -7.39 -5.80 20.37
CA ASP A 221 -8.59 -6.13 19.64
C ASP A 221 -8.30 -6.13 18.16
N ARG A 222 -8.57 -7.26 17.51
CA ARG A 222 -8.72 -7.28 16.06
C ARG A 222 -10.16 -6.88 15.77
N PRO A 223 -10.46 -5.63 15.38
CA PRO A 223 -11.82 -5.30 14.95
C PRO A 223 -12.24 -6.25 13.84
N GLU A 224 -13.50 -6.69 13.86
CA GLU A 224 -14.02 -7.65 12.87
C GLU A 224 -13.64 -7.20 11.47
N PRO A 225 -12.89 -8.02 10.72
CA PRO A 225 -12.50 -7.67 9.37
C PRO A 225 -13.72 -7.47 8.46
N ILE A 226 -13.66 -6.49 7.57
CA ILE A 226 -14.74 -6.20 6.61
C ILE A 226 -14.32 -6.77 5.25
N ASP A 227 -14.71 -8.01 4.95
CA ASP A 227 -14.37 -8.65 3.67
C ASP A 227 -15.28 -8.14 2.55
N VAL A 228 -14.78 -7.12 1.83
CA VAL A 228 -15.48 -6.48 0.71
C VAL A 228 -14.54 -6.24 -0.47
N ASP A 229 -15.14 -6.19 -1.66
CA ASP A 229 -14.49 -5.89 -2.92
C ASP A 229 -14.59 -4.40 -3.29
N ALA A 230 -15.55 -3.70 -2.69
CA ALA A 230 -15.74 -2.27 -2.89
C ALA A 230 -16.16 -1.53 -1.62
N VAL A 231 -15.73 -0.27 -1.54
CA VAL A 231 -16.10 0.69 -0.49
C VAL A 231 -16.66 1.94 -1.13
N ILE A 232 -17.90 2.26 -0.81
CA ILE A 232 -18.55 3.52 -1.15
C ILE A 232 -18.71 4.33 0.14
N THR A 233 -18.41 5.62 0.07
CA THR A 233 -18.60 6.53 1.21
C THR A 233 -19.46 7.71 0.79
N ASP A 234 -20.40 8.10 1.66
CA ASP A 234 -20.84 9.49 1.68
C ASP A 234 -19.67 10.42 2.01
N PHE A 235 -19.80 11.71 1.71
CA PHE A 235 -18.77 12.68 2.03
C PHE A 235 -19.01 13.37 3.36
N ASP A 236 -20.19 13.97 3.52
CA ASP A 236 -20.53 14.80 4.67
C ASP A 236 -20.80 13.91 5.90
N GLY A 237 -20.27 14.31 7.07
CA GLY A 237 -20.31 13.51 8.30
C GLY A 237 -19.61 12.14 8.24
N VAL A 238 -18.94 11.81 7.13
CA VAL A 238 -18.07 10.62 6.99
C VAL A 238 -16.62 11.04 6.81
N HIS A 239 -16.30 11.74 5.72
CA HIS A 239 -14.97 12.35 5.50
C HIS A 239 -14.82 13.66 6.28
N THR A 240 -15.94 14.33 6.58
CA THR A 240 -16.00 15.57 7.38
C THR A 240 -16.61 15.31 8.74
N ASP A 241 -16.43 16.23 9.68
CA ASP A 241 -17.05 16.24 11.01
C ASP A 241 -18.47 16.84 10.99
N ASP A 242 -19.12 16.82 9.83
CA ASP A 242 -20.46 17.37 9.56
C ASP A 242 -20.57 18.89 9.82
N ARG A 243 -19.44 19.59 9.81
CA ARG A 243 -19.37 21.05 9.97
C ARG A 243 -18.86 21.74 8.70
N ALA A 244 -19.58 22.77 8.32
CA ALA A 244 -19.21 23.72 7.28
C ALA A 244 -18.91 25.09 7.90
N TYR A 245 -17.77 25.68 7.54
CA TYR A 245 -17.38 27.04 7.87
C TYR A 245 -17.72 27.94 6.70
N VAL A 246 -18.65 28.87 6.91
CA VAL A 246 -19.10 29.80 5.87
C VAL A 246 -18.57 31.20 6.18
N ASP A 247 -17.85 31.80 5.25
CA ASP A 247 -17.36 33.17 5.39
C ASP A 247 -18.43 34.22 5.07
N SER A 248 -18.11 35.51 5.27
CA SER A 248 -19.05 36.61 5.00
C SER A 248 -19.43 36.77 3.54
N GLU A 249 -18.71 36.13 2.61
CA GLU A 249 -19.01 36.11 1.18
C GLU A 249 -19.81 34.85 0.77
N GLY A 250 -20.15 33.98 1.73
CA GLY A 250 -20.86 32.74 1.47
C GLY A 250 -19.99 31.60 0.95
N ARG A 251 -18.66 31.70 1.05
CA ARG A 251 -17.75 30.61 0.67
C ARG A 251 -17.66 29.60 1.80
N GLU A 252 -17.76 28.34 1.43
CA GLU A 252 -17.75 27.23 2.37
C GLU A 252 -16.39 26.53 2.44
N MET A 253 -16.00 26.15 3.66
CA MET A 253 -14.85 25.29 3.95
C MET A 253 -15.29 24.16 4.88
N VAL A 254 -14.76 22.95 4.66
CA VAL A 254 -14.97 21.80 5.55
C VAL A 254 -13.64 21.25 6.05
N ALA A 255 -13.65 20.61 7.22
CA ALA A 255 -12.49 19.90 7.75
C ALA A 255 -12.54 18.42 7.38
N VAL A 256 -11.40 17.84 7.00
CA VAL A 256 -11.28 16.40 6.70
C VAL A 256 -10.03 15.83 7.37
N SER A 257 -10.07 14.56 7.77
CA SER A 257 -8.89 13.93 8.36
C SER A 257 -7.79 13.68 7.32
N ARG A 258 -6.54 13.93 7.69
CA ARG A 258 -5.38 13.52 6.88
C ARG A 258 -5.11 12.02 6.97
N SER A 259 -5.47 11.36 8.07
CA SER A 259 -5.24 9.92 8.27
C SER A 259 -6.03 9.07 7.27
N ASP A 260 -7.22 9.53 6.87
CA ASP A 260 -8.07 8.89 5.86
C ASP A 260 -7.36 8.73 4.53
N GLY A 261 -6.53 9.72 4.15
CA GLY A 261 -5.79 9.68 2.89
C GLY A 261 -4.81 8.50 2.80
N MET A 262 -4.16 8.14 3.90
CA MET A 262 -3.30 6.96 3.94
C MET A 262 -4.10 5.66 3.86
N GLY A 263 -5.22 5.57 4.58
CA GLY A 263 -6.11 4.41 4.54
C GLY A 263 -6.64 4.14 3.14
N ILE A 264 -7.20 5.16 2.49
CA ILE A 264 -7.69 5.09 1.11
C ILE A 264 -6.57 4.70 0.14
N SER A 265 -5.36 5.25 0.32
CA SER A 265 -4.21 4.91 -0.53
C SER A 265 -3.82 3.43 -0.41
N LEU A 266 -3.78 2.87 0.81
CA LEU A 266 -3.53 1.45 1.05
C LEU A 266 -4.64 0.58 0.44
N LEU A 267 -5.89 0.99 0.64
CA LEU A 267 -7.06 0.26 0.17
C LEU A 267 -7.11 0.20 -1.36
N ARG A 268 -6.81 1.30 -2.07
CA ARG A 268 -6.65 1.32 -3.53
C ARG A 268 -5.57 0.36 -4.02
N ARG A 269 -4.41 0.32 -3.34
CA ARG A 269 -3.32 -0.62 -3.70
C ARG A 269 -3.71 -2.08 -3.53
N SER A 270 -4.64 -2.38 -2.61
CA SER A 270 -5.12 -3.74 -2.41
C SER A 270 -6.10 -4.21 -3.51
N GLY A 271 -6.53 -3.32 -4.42
CA GLY A 271 -7.47 -3.64 -5.50
C GLY A 271 -8.95 -3.45 -5.15
N VAL A 272 -9.26 -2.94 -3.95
CA VAL A 272 -10.64 -2.57 -3.56
C VAL A 272 -11.10 -1.39 -4.42
N LYS A 273 -12.29 -1.51 -5.00
CA LYS A 273 -12.94 -0.41 -5.74
C LYS A 273 -13.47 0.63 -4.76
N LEU A 274 -13.29 1.91 -5.08
CA LEU A 274 -13.64 3.02 -4.20
C LEU A 274 -14.49 4.05 -4.96
N MET A 275 -15.49 4.60 -4.28
CA MET A 275 -16.30 5.71 -4.79
C MET A 275 -16.77 6.63 -3.66
N ILE A 276 -16.79 7.93 -3.93
CA ILE A 276 -17.46 8.93 -3.08
C ILE A 276 -18.80 9.30 -3.74
N MET A 277 -19.90 9.26 -2.99
CA MET A 277 -21.21 9.70 -3.43
C MET A 277 -21.67 10.86 -2.57
N SER A 278 -22.02 12.01 -3.14
CA SER A 278 -22.59 13.14 -2.41
C SER A 278 -23.88 13.62 -3.07
N THR A 279 -24.85 14.02 -2.26
CA THR A 279 -26.10 14.63 -2.74
C THR A 279 -25.90 16.08 -3.20
N GLU A 280 -24.87 16.75 -2.70
CA GLU A 280 -24.60 18.16 -3.00
C GLU A 280 -23.57 18.32 -4.12
N HIS A 281 -23.57 19.49 -4.76
CA HIS A 281 -22.49 19.91 -5.63
C HIS A 281 -21.56 20.85 -4.84
N ASN A 282 -20.45 20.31 -4.34
CA ASN A 282 -19.49 21.05 -3.55
C ASN A 282 -18.06 20.89 -4.12
N PRO A 283 -17.39 21.99 -4.52
CA PRO A 283 -16.03 21.97 -5.04
C PRO A 283 -15.02 21.29 -4.11
N VAL A 284 -15.23 21.32 -2.80
CA VAL A 284 -14.33 20.71 -1.82
C VAL A 284 -14.35 19.19 -1.92
N VAL A 285 -15.53 18.59 -2.15
CA VAL A 285 -15.69 17.14 -2.36
C VAL A 285 -14.88 16.71 -3.58
N ALA A 286 -15.02 17.42 -4.70
CA ALA A 286 -14.28 17.13 -5.94
C ALA A 286 -12.76 17.27 -5.74
N ALA A 287 -12.31 18.33 -5.07
CA ALA A 287 -10.90 18.54 -4.79
C ALA A 287 -10.32 17.43 -3.90
N ARG A 288 -11.08 17.01 -2.88
CA ARG A 288 -10.69 15.92 -1.99
C ARG A 288 -10.64 14.58 -2.71
N ALA A 289 -11.67 14.25 -3.50
CA ALA A 289 -11.72 13.05 -4.33
C ALA A 289 -10.52 12.98 -5.30
N ARG A 290 -10.21 14.07 -6.01
CA ARG A 290 -9.02 14.17 -6.88
C ARG A 290 -7.72 13.92 -6.11
N LYS A 291 -7.57 14.55 -4.93
CA LYS A 291 -6.39 14.35 -4.07
C LYS A 291 -6.22 12.90 -3.61
N LEU A 292 -7.32 12.20 -3.36
CA LEU A 292 -7.33 10.79 -2.95
C LEU A 292 -7.22 9.83 -4.15
N GLY A 293 -7.44 10.33 -5.36
CA GLY A 293 -7.59 9.56 -6.59
C GLY A 293 -8.76 8.57 -6.52
N VAL A 294 -9.87 9.00 -5.91
CA VAL A 294 -11.10 8.23 -5.80
C VAL A 294 -12.16 8.86 -6.72
N PRO A 295 -12.87 8.06 -7.54
CA PRO A 295 -14.03 8.54 -8.29
C PRO A 295 -15.08 9.19 -7.39
N VAL A 296 -15.71 10.26 -7.88
CA VAL A 296 -16.77 10.96 -7.14
C VAL A 296 -17.97 11.23 -8.02
N LEU A 297 -19.16 10.97 -7.49
CA LEU A 297 -20.44 11.36 -8.06
C LEU A 297 -21.13 12.36 -7.12
N GLN A 298 -21.59 13.49 -7.66
CA GLN A 298 -22.16 14.60 -6.91
C GLN A 298 -23.51 15.03 -7.50
N GLY A 299 -24.31 15.75 -6.71
CA GLY A 299 -25.63 16.23 -7.14
C GLY A 299 -26.65 15.10 -7.29
N LEU A 300 -26.49 14.03 -6.54
CA LEU A 300 -27.32 12.83 -6.67
C LEU A 300 -28.66 13.04 -5.97
N THR A 301 -29.76 12.95 -6.73
CA THR A 301 -31.12 12.97 -6.18
C THR A 301 -31.60 11.59 -5.72
N ASP A 302 -31.03 10.52 -6.29
CA ASP A 302 -31.31 9.13 -5.93
C ASP A 302 -30.00 8.33 -5.86
N LYS A 303 -29.36 8.37 -4.69
CA LYS A 303 -28.14 7.58 -4.43
C LYS A 303 -28.36 6.07 -4.60
N ARG A 304 -29.56 5.56 -4.33
CA ARG A 304 -29.83 4.10 -4.41
C ARG A 304 -29.74 3.62 -5.84
N THR A 305 -30.41 4.30 -6.78
CA THR A 305 -30.37 3.92 -8.20
C THR A 305 -28.96 4.02 -8.76
N VAL A 306 -28.24 5.10 -8.45
CA VAL A 306 -26.86 5.32 -8.90
C VAL A 306 -25.91 4.23 -8.38
N LEU A 307 -26.08 3.81 -7.11
CA LEU A 307 -25.30 2.70 -6.56
C LEU A 307 -25.55 1.41 -7.35
N ARG A 308 -26.81 1.06 -7.63
CA ARG A 308 -27.16 -0.14 -8.39
C ARG A 308 -26.55 -0.14 -9.79
N ASP A 309 -26.63 0.99 -10.49
CA ASP A 309 -26.06 1.13 -11.83
C ASP A 309 -24.54 0.97 -11.79
N TRP A 310 -23.87 1.59 -10.82
CA TRP A 310 -22.43 1.46 -10.65
C TRP A 310 -21.99 0.01 -10.34
N LEU A 311 -22.70 -0.67 -9.44
CA LEU A 311 -22.44 -2.08 -9.12
C LEU A 311 -22.60 -2.98 -10.36
N ALA A 312 -23.62 -2.72 -11.18
CA ALA A 312 -23.85 -3.45 -12.42
C ALA A 312 -22.74 -3.21 -13.46
N ILE A 313 -22.28 -1.97 -13.60
CA ILE A 313 -21.19 -1.61 -14.52
C ILE A 313 -19.86 -2.25 -14.11
N GLU A 314 -19.54 -2.25 -12.82
CA GLU A 314 -18.29 -2.81 -12.28
C GLU A 314 -18.35 -4.34 -12.09
N GLY A 315 -19.52 -4.96 -12.24
CA GLY A 315 -19.72 -6.39 -12.03
C GLY A 315 -19.53 -6.83 -10.58
N LEU A 316 -19.91 -5.98 -9.62
CA LEU A 316 -19.71 -6.21 -8.18
C LEU A 316 -20.92 -6.90 -7.54
N ASP A 317 -20.68 -7.87 -6.67
CA ASP A 317 -21.70 -8.49 -5.82
C ASP A 317 -22.08 -7.54 -4.67
N PRO A 318 -23.34 -7.06 -4.58
CA PRO A 318 -23.76 -6.17 -3.50
C PRO A 318 -23.51 -6.73 -2.09
N ALA A 319 -23.50 -8.05 -1.91
CA ALA A 319 -23.19 -8.67 -0.62
C ALA A 319 -21.74 -8.44 -0.16
N ARG A 320 -20.82 -8.19 -1.10
CA ARG A 320 -19.38 -7.91 -0.86
C ARG A 320 -19.05 -6.42 -1.02
N VAL A 321 -20.01 -5.55 -0.74
CA VAL A 321 -19.85 -4.08 -0.84
C VAL A 321 -20.08 -3.45 0.52
N ALA A 322 -19.23 -2.49 0.90
CA ALA A 322 -19.46 -1.62 2.02
C ALA A 322 -19.96 -0.25 1.56
N TYR A 323 -21.04 0.24 2.18
CA TYR A 323 -21.49 1.62 2.04
C TYR A 323 -21.44 2.30 3.40
N VAL A 324 -20.76 3.44 3.48
CA VAL A 324 -20.65 4.24 4.69
C VAL A 324 -21.50 5.49 4.56
N GLY A 325 -22.49 5.63 5.44
CA GLY A 325 -23.34 6.82 5.51
C GLY A 325 -23.49 7.35 6.92
N ASN A 326 -23.92 8.59 7.07
CA ASN A 326 -24.18 9.23 8.36
C ASN A 326 -25.62 9.70 8.52
N ASP A 327 -26.37 9.95 7.43
CA ASP A 327 -27.70 10.57 7.50
C ASP A 327 -28.78 9.81 6.70
N VAL A 328 -30.04 10.24 6.82
CA VAL A 328 -31.24 9.53 6.34
C VAL A 328 -31.27 9.32 4.83
N ASN A 329 -30.58 10.15 4.06
CA ASN A 329 -30.38 10.02 2.61
C ASN A 329 -29.57 8.75 2.24
N ASP A 330 -28.79 8.20 3.18
CA ASP A 330 -27.98 7.00 2.97
C ASP A 330 -28.71 5.69 3.26
N LEU A 331 -29.89 5.74 3.90
CA LEU A 331 -30.68 4.52 4.21
C LEU A 331 -31.03 3.70 2.95
N GLY A 332 -31.27 4.38 1.83
CA GLY A 332 -31.55 3.75 0.54
C GLY A 332 -30.38 2.89 0.06
N PRO A 333 -29.20 3.49 -0.20
CA PRO A 333 -27.96 2.77 -0.53
C PRO A 333 -27.57 1.69 0.49
N MET A 334 -27.65 1.99 1.79
CA MET A 334 -27.27 1.04 2.84
C MET A 334 -28.10 -0.25 2.80
N SER A 335 -29.37 -0.16 2.44
CA SER A 335 -30.23 -1.35 2.31
C SER A 335 -29.91 -2.25 1.10
N GLU A 336 -29.06 -1.80 0.17
CA GLU A 336 -28.69 -2.56 -1.03
C GLU A 336 -27.40 -3.37 -0.86
N VAL A 337 -26.61 -3.11 0.18
CA VAL A 337 -25.26 -3.67 0.34
C VAL A 337 -25.18 -4.65 1.51
N GLY A 338 -24.25 -5.61 1.45
CA GLY A 338 -24.02 -6.59 2.51
C GLY A 338 -23.30 -6.04 3.74
N TRP A 339 -22.67 -4.88 3.61
CA TRP A 339 -21.98 -4.19 4.70
C TRP A 339 -22.44 -2.73 4.81
N PRO A 340 -23.64 -2.48 5.36
CA PRO A 340 -24.04 -1.14 5.74
C PRO A 340 -23.22 -0.69 6.96
N VAL A 341 -22.38 0.33 6.77
CA VAL A 341 -21.47 0.87 7.78
C VAL A 341 -21.87 2.30 8.12
N THR A 342 -21.66 2.72 9.36
CA THR A 342 -21.89 4.10 9.79
C THR A 342 -20.92 4.57 10.87
N VAL A 343 -20.92 5.88 11.14
CA VAL A 343 -20.12 6.54 12.19
C VAL A 343 -20.93 6.64 13.50
N PRO A 344 -20.27 6.74 14.67
CA PRO A 344 -20.96 6.73 15.97
C PRO A 344 -21.90 7.93 16.18
N ASP A 345 -21.64 9.05 15.51
CA ASP A 345 -22.41 10.30 15.55
C ASP A 345 -23.50 10.39 14.47
N ALA A 346 -23.67 9.35 13.65
CA ALA A 346 -24.70 9.29 12.61
C ALA A 346 -26.13 9.37 13.17
N HIS A 347 -27.09 9.75 12.31
CA HIS A 347 -28.50 9.82 12.66
C HIS A 347 -29.01 8.48 13.26
N PRO A 348 -29.85 8.48 14.33
CA PRO A 348 -30.24 7.24 15.03
C PRO A 348 -30.82 6.14 14.15
N ARG A 349 -31.57 6.51 13.09
CA ARG A 349 -32.12 5.54 12.12
C ARG A 349 -31.05 4.88 11.26
N VAL A 350 -29.97 5.60 10.94
CA VAL A 350 -28.83 5.08 10.18
C VAL A 350 -28.04 4.10 11.03
N ARG A 351 -27.78 4.45 12.31
CA ARG A 351 -27.17 3.54 13.28
C ARG A 351 -27.98 2.26 13.49
N ALA A 352 -29.30 2.36 13.55
CA ALA A 352 -30.17 1.20 13.67
C ALA A 352 -30.18 0.31 12.42
N ALA A 353 -29.91 0.87 11.24
CA ALA A 353 -29.84 0.14 9.98
C ALA A 353 -28.44 -0.41 9.67
N ALA A 354 -27.39 0.09 10.33
CA ALA A 354 -26.02 -0.31 10.11
C ALA A 354 -25.73 -1.69 10.70
N ARG A 355 -24.99 -2.50 9.94
CA ARG A 355 -24.37 -3.75 10.42
C ARG A 355 -23.16 -3.43 11.27
N VAL A 356 -22.40 -2.41 10.87
CA VAL A 356 -21.17 -1.98 11.56
C VAL A 356 -21.28 -0.51 11.92
N VAL A 357 -21.12 -0.20 13.20
CA VAL A 357 -20.87 1.16 13.67
C VAL A 357 -19.38 1.28 13.97
N LEU A 358 -18.70 2.21 13.31
CA LEU A 358 -17.29 2.51 13.54
C LEU A 358 -17.10 3.15 14.92
N THR A 359 -15.87 3.12 15.43
CA THR A 359 -15.56 3.72 16.73
C THR A 359 -15.16 5.19 16.63
N ARG A 360 -14.64 5.63 15.49
CA ARG A 360 -14.26 7.02 15.22
C ARG A 360 -15.38 7.80 14.53
N PRO A 361 -15.66 9.04 14.94
CA PRO A 361 -16.63 9.91 14.27
C PRO A 361 -16.13 10.41 12.91
N GLY A 362 -17.07 10.93 12.12
CA GLY A 362 -16.79 11.61 10.85
C GLY A 362 -15.70 12.67 11.00
N GLY A 363 -14.82 12.80 9.99
CA GLY A 363 -13.75 13.81 10.01
C GLY A 363 -12.62 13.56 11.02
N ALA A 364 -12.76 12.58 11.92
CA ALA A 364 -11.77 12.21 12.94
C ALA A 364 -11.04 10.89 12.64
N GLY A 365 -11.09 10.43 11.39
CA GLY A 365 -10.44 9.19 10.97
C GLY A 365 -11.36 7.97 10.86
N ALA A 366 -12.67 8.17 10.76
CA ALA A 366 -13.63 7.09 10.50
C ALA A 366 -13.29 6.29 9.22
N VAL A 367 -13.00 7.00 8.13
CA VAL A 367 -12.65 6.35 6.86
C VAL A 367 -11.32 5.59 6.98
N ARG A 368 -10.36 6.09 7.76
CA ARG A 368 -9.14 5.35 8.08
C ARG A 368 -9.44 4.03 8.81
N GLU A 369 -10.25 4.06 9.86
CA GLU A 369 -10.63 2.85 10.61
C GLU A 369 -11.30 1.82 9.70
N LEU A 370 -12.25 2.26 8.86
CA LEU A 370 -12.86 1.40 7.85
C LEU A 370 -11.83 0.75 6.93
N CYS A 371 -10.90 1.54 6.37
CA CYS A 371 -9.86 1.01 5.48
C CYS A 371 -9.01 -0.04 6.18
N ASP A 372 -8.58 0.22 7.42
CA ASP A 372 -7.77 -0.72 8.20
C ASP A 372 -8.53 -2.04 8.43
N ARG A 373 -9.84 -1.98 8.69
CA ARG A 373 -10.70 -3.18 8.85
C ARG A 373 -10.93 -3.96 7.55
N VAL A 374 -11.05 -3.27 6.42
CA VAL A 374 -11.15 -3.95 5.11
C VAL A 374 -9.82 -4.62 4.74
N LEU A 375 -8.71 -3.94 5.00
CA LEU A 375 -7.37 -4.50 4.77
C LEU A 375 -7.11 -5.73 5.65
N ALA A 376 -7.58 -5.72 6.90
CA ALA A 376 -7.45 -6.85 7.81
C ALA A 376 -8.23 -8.11 7.36
N ALA A 377 -9.21 -7.96 6.47
CA ALA A 377 -10.02 -9.07 5.96
C ALA A 377 -9.37 -9.77 4.78
N ARG A 378 -8.38 -9.12 4.18
CA ARG A 378 -7.64 -9.67 3.07
C ARG A 378 -6.59 -10.60 3.64
N PRO A 379 -6.42 -11.83 3.10
CA PRO A 379 -5.28 -12.65 3.45
C PRO A 379 -4.05 -11.78 3.27
N GLU A 380 -3.12 -11.80 4.23
CA GLU A 380 -1.91 -10.97 4.21
C GLU A 380 -1.37 -10.95 2.78
N VAL A 381 -1.65 -9.86 2.07
CA VAL A 381 -0.81 -9.45 0.97
C VAL A 381 0.43 -9.05 1.73
N ALA A 382 1.33 -10.03 1.91
CA ALA A 382 2.55 -9.94 2.68
C ALA A 382 3.03 -8.50 2.61
N GLU A 383 3.05 -7.81 3.76
CA GLU A 383 3.40 -6.40 3.87
C GLU A 383 4.44 -6.09 2.80
N ALA A 384 4.06 -5.30 1.79
CA ALA A 384 5.07 -4.78 0.89
C ALA A 384 6.05 -4.03 1.80
N PRO A 385 7.28 -4.51 1.99
CA PRO A 385 8.17 -3.88 2.95
C PRO A 385 8.36 -2.44 2.50
N ALA A 386 8.35 -1.49 3.44
CA ALA A 386 8.99 -0.20 3.17
C ALA A 386 10.36 -0.50 2.53
N PRO A 387 10.73 0.15 1.42
CA PRO A 387 11.76 -0.34 0.51
C PRO A 387 13.08 -0.54 1.26
N ARG A 388 13.32 -1.78 1.70
CA ARG A 388 14.64 -2.32 1.89
C ARG A 388 15.01 -2.88 0.54
N ALA A 389 16.16 -2.46 0.04
CA ALA A 389 16.77 -2.99 -1.15
C ALA A 389 17.03 -4.49 -0.98
N GLU A 390 16.03 -5.30 -1.29
CA GLU A 390 16.17 -6.69 -1.67
C GLU A 390 15.54 -6.81 -3.04
N LEU A 391 16.33 -7.31 -4.01
CA LEU A 391 15.93 -7.47 -5.40
C LEU A 391 14.62 -8.26 -5.48
N ARG A 392 13.49 -7.55 -5.66
CA ARG A 392 12.33 -8.13 -6.31
C ARG A 392 12.76 -8.33 -7.75
N LEU A 393 12.89 -9.59 -8.17
CA LEU A 393 12.87 -9.91 -9.59
C LEU A 393 11.56 -9.31 -10.13
N SER A 394 11.69 -8.20 -10.86
CA SER A 394 10.63 -7.68 -11.71
C SER A 394 10.06 -8.83 -12.54
N PRO A 395 8.79 -8.78 -12.99
CA PRO A 395 8.39 -9.66 -14.09
C PRO A 395 9.49 -9.60 -15.16
N ILE A 396 9.96 -10.75 -15.65
CA ILE A 396 11.10 -10.81 -16.58
C ILE A 396 10.72 -10.04 -17.85
N VAL A 397 11.05 -8.75 -17.87
CA VAL A 397 10.91 -7.89 -19.03
C VAL A 397 11.98 -8.34 -20.00
N ARG A 398 11.56 -8.97 -21.09
CA ARG A 398 12.51 -9.46 -22.09
C ARG A 398 13.19 -8.25 -22.74
N PRO A 399 14.53 -8.26 -22.87
CA PRO A 399 15.22 -7.20 -23.60
C PRO A 399 14.78 -7.22 -25.08
N VAL A 400 14.72 -6.03 -25.67
CA VAL A 400 14.44 -5.83 -27.10
C VAL A 400 15.75 -5.71 -27.84
N ARG A 401 15.90 -6.45 -28.94
CA ARG A 401 17.10 -6.37 -29.80
C ARG A 401 17.00 -5.16 -30.73
N ILE A 402 17.99 -4.27 -30.70
CA ILE A 402 18.14 -3.13 -31.61
C ILE A 402 19.52 -3.24 -32.25
N GLY A 403 19.55 -3.56 -33.54
CA GLY A 403 20.80 -3.96 -34.21
C GLY A 403 21.44 -5.18 -33.54
N ASP A 404 22.70 -5.08 -33.15
CA ASP A 404 23.40 -6.10 -32.37
C ASP A 404 23.21 -5.98 -30.85
N ALA A 405 22.68 -4.84 -30.37
CA ALA A 405 22.49 -4.55 -28.95
C ALA A 405 21.19 -5.15 -28.38
N LEU A 406 21.23 -5.55 -27.11
CA LEU A 406 20.06 -5.92 -26.32
C LEU A 406 19.72 -4.77 -25.37
N VAL A 407 18.50 -4.24 -25.46
CA VAL A 407 18.01 -3.13 -24.65
C VAL A 407 17.01 -3.66 -23.63
N GLY A 408 17.39 -3.69 -22.35
CA GLY A 408 16.57 -4.21 -21.28
C GLY A 408 17.29 -4.25 -19.94
N GLN A 409 16.66 -4.87 -18.96
CA GLN A 409 17.27 -5.05 -17.64
C GLN A 409 18.58 -5.85 -17.74
N ASP A 410 19.53 -5.55 -16.85
CA ASP A 410 20.87 -6.15 -16.79
C ASP A 410 21.72 -6.01 -18.07
N GLN A 411 21.31 -5.15 -19.00
CA GLN A 411 22.11 -4.75 -20.16
C GLN A 411 22.67 -3.34 -19.94
N PRO A 412 23.79 -2.99 -20.59
CA PRO A 412 24.24 -1.61 -20.60
C PRO A 412 23.17 -0.69 -21.17
N VAL A 413 22.90 0.42 -20.46
CA VAL A 413 21.99 1.49 -20.85
C VAL A 413 22.35 1.93 -22.26
N TYR A 414 21.34 1.86 -23.12
CA TYR A 414 21.44 2.23 -24.52
C TYR A 414 21.32 3.75 -24.67
N VAL A 415 22.44 4.42 -24.96
CA VAL A 415 22.50 5.88 -25.04
C VAL A 415 22.34 6.31 -26.50
N ILE A 416 21.34 7.17 -26.73
CA ILE A 416 20.95 7.71 -28.03
C ILE A 416 21.28 9.20 -28.05
N ALA A 417 22.19 9.59 -28.95
CA ALA A 417 22.48 10.97 -29.26
C ALA A 417 21.46 11.47 -30.31
N GLU A 418 20.48 12.27 -29.87
CA GLU A 418 19.50 12.88 -30.75
C GLU A 418 20.13 14.08 -31.46
N ILE A 419 20.50 13.88 -32.72
CA ILE A 419 20.96 14.95 -33.62
C ILE A 419 19.75 15.78 -34.06
N GLY A 420 18.60 15.12 -34.26
CA GLY A 420 17.35 15.77 -34.64
C GLY A 420 17.53 16.62 -35.90
N ILE A 421 17.38 17.95 -35.75
CA ILE A 421 17.61 18.93 -36.81
C ILE A 421 18.77 19.89 -36.53
N ASN A 422 19.59 19.63 -35.49
CA ASN A 422 20.71 20.51 -35.11
C ASN A 422 21.84 20.57 -36.15
N HIS A 423 21.79 19.70 -37.16
CA HIS A 423 22.65 19.73 -38.33
C HIS A 423 22.31 20.88 -39.30
N ASN A 424 21.14 21.51 -39.18
CA ASN A 424 20.74 22.67 -40.00
C ASN A 424 20.80 22.41 -41.53
N GLY A 425 20.57 21.17 -41.96
CA GLY A 425 20.69 20.75 -43.37
C GLY A 425 22.13 20.64 -43.89
N ASP A 426 23.14 20.65 -43.01
CA ASP A 426 24.56 20.57 -43.37
C ASP A 426 25.15 19.20 -42.99
N LEU A 427 25.64 18.48 -43.99
CA LEU A 427 26.19 17.12 -43.83
C LEU A 427 27.51 17.11 -43.05
N ASP A 428 28.32 18.17 -43.13
CA ASP A 428 29.56 18.27 -42.35
C ASP A 428 29.27 18.52 -40.87
N ILE A 429 28.24 19.30 -40.55
CA ILE A 429 27.75 19.43 -39.18
C ILE A 429 27.21 18.09 -38.67
N ALA A 430 26.43 17.37 -39.48
CA ALA A 430 25.94 16.03 -39.12
C ALA A 430 27.09 15.06 -38.82
N ARG A 431 28.12 14.99 -39.68
CA ARG A 431 29.32 14.18 -39.44
C ARG A 431 30.02 14.52 -38.13
N ARG A 432 30.21 15.81 -37.84
CA ARG A 432 30.82 16.25 -36.58
C ARG A 432 29.98 15.89 -35.36
N LEU A 433 28.65 15.91 -35.45
CA LEU A 433 27.77 15.46 -34.37
C LEU A 433 27.83 13.94 -34.17
N ILE A 434 27.98 13.17 -35.26
CA ILE A 434 28.24 11.73 -35.21
C ILE A 434 29.58 11.46 -34.50
N ASP A 435 30.63 12.23 -34.80
CA ASP A 435 31.93 12.13 -34.12
C ASP A 435 31.78 12.35 -32.62
N VAL A 436 31.06 13.41 -32.22
CA VAL A 436 30.78 13.70 -30.81
C VAL A 436 30.07 12.55 -30.11
N ALA A 437 29.10 11.93 -30.76
CA ALA A 437 28.38 10.78 -30.20
C ALA A 437 29.28 9.54 -30.07
N ALA A 438 30.09 9.25 -31.09
CA ALA A 438 31.02 8.12 -31.10
C ALA A 438 32.11 8.30 -30.02
N ASP A 439 32.74 9.47 -29.97
CA ASP A 439 33.81 9.79 -29.04
C ASP A 439 33.32 9.78 -27.58
N ALA A 440 32.05 10.14 -27.34
CA ALA A 440 31.43 10.04 -26.02
C ALA A 440 31.06 8.59 -25.63
N GLY A 441 31.04 7.65 -26.58
CA GLY A 441 30.66 6.25 -26.34
C GLY A 441 29.15 6.00 -26.35
N CYS A 442 28.38 6.81 -27.08
CA CYS A 442 26.98 6.50 -27.37
C CYS A 442 26.86 5.25 -28.24
N GLN A 443 25.72 4.56 -28.18
CA GLN A 443 25.47 3.40 -29.03
C GLN A 443 24.71 3.75 -30.31
N ALA A 444 24.03 4.91 -30.33
CA ALA A 444 23.30 5.33 -31.51
C ALA A 444 23.25 6.84 -31.70
N VAL A 445 23.10 7.22 -32.96
CA VAL A 445 22.68 8.55 -33.38
C VAL A 445 21.28 8.50 -33.96
N LYS A 446 20.48 9.51 -33.64
CA LYS A 446 19.09 9.63 -34.09
C LYS A 446 18.86 10.92 -34.85
N PHE A 447 18.17 10.81 -35.98
CA PHE A 447 17.74 11.91 -36.83
C PHE A 447 16.20 12.03 -36.85
N GLN A 448 15.68 12.95 -37.64
CA GLN A 448 14.25 13.07 -37.90
C GLN A 448 14.01 13.06 -39.40
N LYS A 449 13.07 12.24 -39.86
CA LYS A 449 12.65 12.19 -41.26
C LYS A 449 11.20 12.63 -41.39
N ARG A 450 10.96 13.57 -42.29
CA ARG A 450 9.62 14.03 -42.63
C ARG A 450 9.47 14.35 -44.11
N THR A 451 8.23 14.38 -44.54
CA THR A 451 7.76 14.99 -45.78
C THR A 451 7.21 16.38 -45.42
N PRO A 452 7.94 17.48 -45.68
CA PRO A 452 7.53 18.82 -45.26
C PRO A 452 6.10 19.20 -45.70
N GLU A 453 5.69 18.76 -46.88
CA GLU A 453 4.35 18.94 -47.46
C GLU A 453 3.23 18.27 -46.67
N ILE A 454 3.56 17.28 -45.84
CA ILE A 454 2.60 16.59 -44.98
C ILE A 454 2.66 17.19 -43.57
N CYS A 455 3.86 17.32 -43.01
CA CYS A 455 4.03 17.64 -41.58
C CYS A 455 3.92 19.14 -41.25
N VAL A 456 4.07 20.04 -42.22
CA VAL A 456 3.92 21.48 -41.99
C VAL A 456 2.44 21.87 -42.10
N PRO A 457 1.81 22.36 -41.02
CA PRO A 457 0.42 22.82 -41.06
C PRO A 457 0.23 23.90 -42.12
N LEU A 458 -0.86 23.83 -42.89
CA LEU A 458 -1.13 24.75 -44.00
C LEU A 458 -1.03 26.23 -43.59
N GLU A 459 -1.55 26.56 -42.41
CA GLU A 459 -1.55 27.93 -41.85
C GLU A 459 -0.16 28.45 -41.46
N GLN A 460 0.83 27.55 -41.32
CA GLN A 460 2.20 27.93 -40.97
C GLN A 460 3.11 28.04 -42.19
N ARG A 461 2.75 27.45 -43.34
CA ARG A 461 3.65 27.31 -44.50
C ARG A 461 4.23 28.63 -44.97
N ASP A 462 3.38 29.64 -45.15
CA ASP A 462 3.73 30.93 -45.72
C ASP A 462 4.23 31.96 -44.68
N GLN A 463 4.34 31.56 -43.41
CA GLN A 463 4.86 32.46 -42.37
C GLN A 463 6.35 32.71 -42.60
N ILE A 464 6.73 33.98 -42.72
CA ILE A 464 8.13 34.37 -42.91
C ILE A 464 8.90 34.16 -41.61
N ARG A 465 10.08 33.53 -41.73
CA ARG A 465 11.04 33.37 -40.65
C ARG A 465 12.37 34.02 -41.01
N GLN A 466 13.00 34.63 -40.01
CA GLN A 466 14.38 35.04 -40.10
C GLN A 466 15.28 33.84 -39.79
N THR A 467 16.06 33.43 -40.80
CA THR A 467 16.99 32.30 -40.71
C THR A 467 18.43 32.77 -40.97
N PRO A 468 19.46 31.98 -40.65
CA PRO A 468 20.85 32.31 -40.96
C PRO A 468 21.12 32.46 -42.46
N TRP A 469 20.23 31.94 -43.31
CA TRP A 469 20.34 31.97 -44.76
C TRP A 469 19.48 33.05 -45.42
N GLY A 470 18.89 33.95 -44.62
CA GLY A 470 18.00 35.01 -45.07
C GLY A 470 16.54 34.81 -44.64
N GLU A 471 15.68 35.72 -45.08
CA GLU A 471 14.23 35.60 -44.88
C GLU A 471 13.67 34.56 -45.87
N MET A 472 12.92 33.60 -45.34
CA MET A 472 12.24 32.57 -46.12
C MET A 472 10.95 32.15 -45.41
N THR A 473 10.04 31.54 -46.15
CA THR A 473 8.84 30.93 -45.58
C THR A 473 9.19 29.77 -44.66
N TYR A 474 8.30 29.43 -43.73
CA TYR A 474 8.49 28.28 -42.84
C TYR A 474 8.62 26.97 -43.63
N MET A 475 7.90 26.85 -44.75
CA MET A 475 8.02 25.71 -45.65
C MET A 475 9.41 25.62 -46.29
N GLU A 476 9.91 26.71 -46.88
CA GLU A 476 11.26 26.74 -47.48
C GLU A 476 12.34 26.41 -46.45
N TYR A 477 12.21 26.92 -45.23
CA TYR A 477 13.07 26.56 -44.12
C TYR A 477 13.05 25.06 -43.85
N LYS A 478 11.86 24.45 -43.74
CA LYS A 478 11.73 23.01 -43.48
C LYS A 478 12.29 22.15 -44.59
N ILE A 479 12.04 22.51 -45.85
CA ILE A 479 12.63 21.84 -47.03
C ILE A 479 14.15 21.93 -46.99
N ARG A 480 14.71 23.10 -46.69
CA ARG A 480 16.16 23.32 -46.66
C ARG A 480 16.86 22.48 -45.59
N THR A 481 16.25 22.30 -44.42
CA THR A 481 16.84 21.53 -43.32
C THR A 481 16.64 20.02 -43.44
N GLU A 482 15.77 19.57 -44.34
CA GLU A 482 15.41 18.16 -44.46
C GLU A 482 16.38 17.43 -45.39
N PHE A 483 16.95 16.31 -44.91
CA PHE A 483 17.85 15.49 -45.72
C PHE A 483 17.09 14.55 -46.67
N GLY A 484 17.68 14.35 -47.85
CA GLY A 484 17.23 13.41 -48.88
C GLY A 484 17.96 12.06 -48.80
N ALA A 485 17.77 11.23 -49.83
CA ALA A 485 18.34 9.89 -49.90
C ALA A 485 19.88 9.89 -49.94
N ASP A 486 20.47 10.82 -50.69
CA ASP A 486 21.93 10.90 -50.85
C ASP A 486 22.60 11.27 -49.52
N GLU A 487 22.07 12.26 -48.80
CA GLU A 487 22.61 12.65 -47.50
C GLU A 487 22.43 11.55 -46.45
N TYR A 488 21.26 10.91 -46.39
CA TYR A 488 21.04 9.79 -45.46
C TYR A 488 21.92 8.57 -45.79
N THR A 489 22.27 8.36 -47.06
CA THR A 489 23.20 7.29 -47.47
C THR A 489 24.60 7.56 -46.92
N GLU A 490 25.07 8.80 -47.02
CA GLU A 490 26.35 9.21 -46.44
C GLU A 490 26.31 9.16 -44.90
N ILE A 491 25.21 9.55 -44.26
CA ILE A 491 25.01 9.44 -42.81
C ILE A 491 25.06 7.98 -42.37
N ALA A 492 24.34 7.09 -43.05
CA ALA A 492 24.28 5.67 -42.74
C ALA A 492 25.68 5.04 -42.82
N LYS A 493 26.41 5.33 -43.89
CA LYS A 493 27.79 4.88 -44.09
C LYS A 493 28.71 5.41 -43.00
N TYR A 494 28.67 6.71 -42.73
CA TYR A 494 29.57 7.34 -41.76
C TYR A 494 29.29 6.90 -40.32
N ALA A 495 28.02 6.73 -39.93
CA ALA A 495 27.65 6.17 -38.64
C ALA A 495 28.17 4.73 -38.49
N ALA A 496 28.06 3.91 -39.53
CA ALA A 496 28.61 2.55 -39.54
C ALA A 496 30.15 2.53 -39.44
N GLU A 497 30.85 3.45 -40.13
CA GLU A 497 32.31 3.61 -40.01
C GLU A 497 32.76 4.03 -38.60
N ARG A 498 31.85 4.63 -37.82
CA ARG A 498 32.06 5.04 -36.42
C ARG A 498 31.48 4.05 -35.40
N ASP A 499 31.09 2.84 -35.83
CA ASP A 499 30.49 1.79 -34.99
C ASP A 499 29.23 2.25 -34.24
N LEU A 500 28.42 3.11 -34.86
CA LEU A 500 27.16 3.60 -34.30
C LEU A 500 25.96 3.00 -35.03
N HIS A 501 24.95 2.60 -34.27
CA HIS A 501 23.62 2.43 -34.84
C HIS A 501 23.08 3.77 -35.30
N TRP A 502 22.36 3.77 -36.42
CA TRP A 502 21.67 4.95 -36.91
C TRP A 502 20.21 4.62 -37.21
N PHE A 503 19.34 5.59 -36.91
CA PHE A 503 17.92 5.55 -37.23
C PHE A 503 17.35 6.96 -37.16
N ALA A 504 16.05 7.09 -37.47
CA ALA A 504 15.35 8.36 -37.36
C ALA A 504 13.94 8.20 -36.79
N SER A 505 13.37 9.33 -36.39
CA SER A 505 11.94 9.45 -36.12
C SER A 505 11.19 9.81 -37.42
N PRO A 506 10.34 8.91 -37.97
CA PRO A 506 9.42 9.27 -39.04
C PRO A 506 8.28 10.11 -38.48
N TRP A 507 7.93 11.20 -39.18
CA TRP A 507 6.82 12.09 -38.83
C TRP A 507 5.57 11.88 -39.70
N ASP A 508 5.64 10.98 -40.67
CA ASP A 508 4.58 10.65 -41.63
C ASP A 508 4.82 9.26 -42.23
N VAL A 509 3.78 8.66 -42.83
CA VAL A 509 3.83 7.31 -43.41
C VAL A 509 4.87 7.17 -44.52
N PRO A 510 5.02 8.09 -45.49
CA PRO A 510 6.10 8.02 -46.49
C PRO A 510 7.50 7.98 -45.88
N SER A 511 7.70 8.68 -44.75
CA SER A 511 8.96 8.63 -44.02
C SER A 511 9.25 7.26 -43.40
N VAL A 512 8.22 6.44 -43.09
CA VAL A 512 8.42 5.05 -42.66
C VAL A 512 9.00 4.22 -43.81
N GLU A 513 8.39 4.31 -45.00
CA GLU A 513 8.84 3.59 -46.19
C GLU A 513 10.27 3.98 -46.56
N PHE A 514 10.58 5.28 -46.57
CA PHE A 514 11.93 5.78 -46.79
C PHE A 514 12.95 5.16 -45.82
N LEU A 515 12.64 5.11 -44.52
CA LEU A 515 13.55 4.56 -43.52
C LEU A 515 13.69 3.03 -43.63
N GLU A 516 12.67 2.32 -44.12
CA GLU A 516 12.77 0.90 -44.45
C GLU A 516 13.70 0.64 -45.63
N GLU A 517 13.62 1.45 -46.70
CA GLU A 517 14.56 1.40 -47.83
C GLU A 517 16.01 1.63 -47.38
N MET A 518 16.20 2.53 -46.40
CA MET A 518 17.51 2.81 -45.80
C MET A 518 17.96 1.76 -44.77
N ASN A 519 17.16 0.73 -44.53
CA ASN A 519 17.44 -0.39 -43.62
C ASN A 519 17.86 0.05 -42.20
N VAL A 520 17.15 1.02 -41.61
CA VAL A 520 17.41 1.46 -40.23
C VAL A 520 17.24 0.33 -39.22
N VAL A 521 17.97 0.36 -38.11
CA VAL A 521 17.95 -0.73 -37.12
C VAL A 521 16.70 -0.75 -36.22
N THR A 522 15.97 0.37 -36.13
CA THR A 522 14.78 0.57 -35.30
C THR A 522 14.03 1.81 -35.76
N HIS A 523 12.75 1.95 -35.41
CA HIS A 523 12.02 3.21 -35.56
C HIS A 523 11.84 3.92 -34.21
N LYS A 524 11.86 5.26 -34.22
CA LYS A 524 11.51 6.07 -33.05
C LYS A 524 10.22 6.85 -33.27
N VAL A 525 9.18 6.53 -32.52
CA VAL A 525 7.97 7.36 -32.46
C VAL A 525 8.22 8.56 -31.55
N ALA A 526 8.06 9.76 -32.11
CA ALA A 526 8.12 11.00 -31.36
C ALA A 526 6.89 11.15 -30.46
N SER A 527 7.03 11.83 -29.32
CA SER A 527 5.92 12.11 -28.39
C SER A 527 4.69 12.75 -29.08
N ALA A 528 4.92 13.62 -30.08
CA ALA A 528 3.84 14.26 -30.83
C ALA A 528 3.03 13.31 -31.73
N SER A 529 3.57 12.12 -32.00
CA SER A 529 2.99 11.13 -32.92
C SER A 529 2.33 9.96 -32.20
N VAL A 530 2.28 9.97 -30.85
CA VAL A 530 1.64 8.90 -30.04
C VAL A 530 0.17 8.71 -30.41
N THR A 531 -0.51 9.77 -30.82
CA THR A 531 -1.93 9.73 -31.21
C THR A 531 -2.15 9.58 -32.72
N ASP A 532 -1.09 9.52 -33.52
CA ASP A 532 -1.18 9.28 -34.97
C ASP A 532 -1.33 7.78 -35.25
N LEU A 533 -2.58 7.31 -35.19
CA LEU A 533 -2.88 5.88 -35.33
C LEU A 533 -2.58 5.34 -36.73
N GLU A 534 -2.51 6.19 -37.76
CA GLU A 534 -2.14 5.77 -39.11
C GLU A 534 -0.64 5.47 -39.16
N LEU A 535 0.17 6.40 -38.68
CA LEU A 535 1.62 6.23 -38.58
C LEU A 535 1.99 5.02 -37.70
N LEU A 536 1.34 4.87 -36.54
CA LEU A 536 1.60 3.73 -35.65
C LEU A 536 1.32 2.38 -36.31
N ARG A 537 0.26 2.27 -37.13
CA ARG A 537 -0.03 1.04 -37.89
C ARG A 537 1.00 0.78 -38.98
N ALA A 538 1.44 1.83 -39.69
CA ALA A 538 2.51 1.70 -40.68
C ALA A 538 3.81 1.20 -40.04
N LEU A 539 4.17 1.74 -38.88
CA LEU A 539 5.33 1.31 -38.11
C LEU A 539 5.22 -0.13 -37.60
N ALA A 540 4.07 -0.52 -37.04
CA ALA A 540 3.83 -1.88 -36.59
C ALA A 540 3.97 -2.92 -37.72
N ALA A 541 3.69 -2.53 -38.97
CA ALA A 541 3.81 -3.41 -40.13
C ALA A 541 5.26 -3.67 -40.60
N THR A 542 6.24 -2.87 -40.14
CA THR A 542 7.67 -3.02 -40.53
C THR A 542 8.37 -4.21 -39.88
N ASP A 543 7.76 -4.80 -38.84
CA ASP A 543 8.33 -5.86 -38.01
C ASP A 543 9.66 -5.50 -37.30
N LYS A 544 10.08 -4.23 -37.33
CA LYS A 544 11.27 -3.73 -36.64
C LYS A 544 11.00 -3.40 -35.17
N PRO A 545 12.04 -3.35 -34.32
CA PRO A 545 11.92 -2.78 -32.99
C PRO A 545 11.47 -1.31 -33.06
N ILE A 546 10.71 -0.92 -32.04
CA ILE A 546 10.14 0.43 -31.93
C ILE A 546 10.50 1.01 -30.57
N ILE A 547 11.01 2.24 -30.60
CA ILE A 547 11.19 3.07 -29.43
C ILE A 547 10.06 4.11 -29.44
N LEU A 548 9.23 4.17 -28.40
CA LEU A 548 8.08 5.08 -28.32
C LEU A 548 8.25 6.06 -27.16
N SER A 549 8.41 7.35 -27.45
CA SER A 549 8.33 8.40 -26.40
C SER A 549 6.88 8.70 -26.03
N THR A 550 6.62 8.96 -24.75
CA THR A 550 5.26 9.12 -24.21
C THR A 550 4.97 10.52 -23.64
N GLY A 551 5.72 11.54 -24.06
CA GLY A 551 5.48 12.91 -23.61
C GLY A 551 4.18 13.48 -24.18
N MET A 552 3.55 14.41 -23.45
CA MET A 552 2.23 14.99 -23.81
C MET A 552 1.06 14.00 -23.82
N SER A 553 1.28 12.73 -23.46
CA SER A 553 0.27 11.68 -23.59
C SER A 553 -0.39 11.32 -22.25
N THR A 554 -1.68 11.05 -22.28
CA THR A 554 -2.37 10.39 -21.16
C THR A 554 -2.09 8.88 -21.16
N LEU A 555 -2.44 8.18 -20.07
CA LEU A 555 -2.27 6.72 -20.04
C LEU A 555 -3.13 6.03 -21.10
N GLU A 556 -4.34 6.53 -21.36
CA GLU A 556 -5.26 5.97 -22.36
C GLU A 556 -4.70 6.09 -23.79
N GLU A 557 -4.03 7.20 -24.10
CA GLU A 557 -3.36 7.38 -25.39
C GLU A 557 -2.17 6.44 -25.54
N ILE A 558 -1.39 6.25 -24.47
CA ILE A 558 -0.27 5.30 -24.45
C ILE A 558 -0.79 3.86 -24.57
N ASP A 559 -1.87 3.50 -23.87
CA ASP A 559 -2.49 2.17 -23.96
C ASP A 559 -2.85 1.87 -25.41
N ARG A 560 -3.47 2.83 -26.11
CA ARG A 560 -3.86 2.66 -27.50
C ARG A 560 -2.66 2.52 -28.43
N ALA A 561 -1.59 3.27 -28.19
CA ALA A 561 -0.36 3.13 -28.96
C ALA A 561 0.30 1.75 -28.73
N VAL A 562 0.39 1.30 -27.48
CA VAL A 562 0.93 -0.03 -27.12
C VAL A 562 0.08 -1.15 -27.71
N GLU A 563 -1.24 -1.02 -27.74
CA GLU A 563 -2.15 -2.00 -28.36
C GLU A 563 -1.86 -2.16 -29.86
N ILE A 564 -1.58 -1.07 -30.57
CA ILE A 564 -1.28 -1.09 -32.02
C ILE A 564 0.13 -1.66 -32.27
N LEU A 565 1.13 -1.21 -31.51
CA LEU A 565 2.52 -1.58 -31.72
C LEU A 565 2.86 -2.97 -31.19
N GLY A 566 2.10 -3.46 -30.22
CA GLY A 566 2.43 -4.66 -29.44
C GLY A 566 3.62 -4.45 -28.49
N THR A 567 3.86 -5.43 -27.62
CA THR A 567 4.87 -5.31 -26.55
C THR A 567 6.18 -6.05 -26.85
N SER A 568 6.18 -7.00 -27.80
CA SER A 568 7.30 -7.93 -28.01
C SER A 568 8.59 -7.28 -28.51
N LYS A 569 8.50 -6.13 -29.18
CA LYS A 569 9.60 -5.40 -29.82
C LYS A 569 9.62 -3.92 -29.43
N LEU A 570 8.95 -3.57 -28.34
CA LEU A 570 8.70 -2.20 -27.92
C LEU A 570 9.60 -1.78 -26.77
N VAL A 571 10.24 -0.62 -26.88
CA VAL A 571 10.88 0.11 -25.78
C VAL A 571 10.10 1.40 -25.57
N LEU A 572 9.55 1.61 -24.37
CA LEU A 572 8.92 2.89 -24.03
C LEU A 572 9.96 3.88 -23.52
N MET A 573 9.74 5.17 -23.74
CA MET A 573 10.59 6.23 -23.22
C MET A 573 9.73 7.22 -22.45
N HIS A 574 9.91 7.26 -21.13
CA HIS A 574 9.31 8.32 -20.32
C HIS A 574 9.88 9.66 -20.76
N ALA A 575 9.03 10.65 -21.00
CA ALA A 575 9.41 11.95 -21.51
C ALA A 575 8.42 13.03 -21.04
N THR A 576 8.91 14.24 -20.85
CA THR A 576 8.08 15.44 -20.70
C THR A 576 8.52 16.43 -21.77
N SER A 577 7.62 16.80 -22.69
CA SER A 577 7.92 17.62 -23.87
C SER A 577 7.99 19.13 -23.56
N THR A 578 8.62 19.51 -22.45
CA THR A 578 8.95 20.90 -22.10
C THR A 578 10.43 21.15 -22.42
N TYR A 579 10.75 22.23 -23.14
CA TYR A 579 12.11 22.51 -23.63
C TYR A 579 12.56 23.93 -23.22
N PRO A 580 13.46 24.08 -22.23
CA PRO A 580 14.03 23.04 -21.37
C PRO A 580 13.07 22.60 -20.26
N LEU A 581 13.14 21.32 -19.90
CA LEU A 581 12.33 20.70 -18.84
C LEU A 581 12.76 21.18 -17.44
N PRO A 582 11.86 21.80 -16.64
CA PRO A 582 12.14 22.07 -15.24
C PRO A 582 12.05 20.79 -14.38
N PRO A 583 12.83 20.67 -13.29
CA PRO A 583 12.90 19.44 -12.49
C PRO A 583 11.57 18.94 -11.92
N GLU A 584 10.69 19.85 -11.51
CA GLU A 584 9.37 19.55 -10.96
C GLU A 584 8.42 18.88 -11.96
N GLU A 585 8.67 19.01 -13.27
CA GLU A 585 7.88 18.41 -14.34
C GLU A 585 8.47 17.08 -14.84
N ALA A 586 9.66 16.68 -14.36
CA ALA A 586 10.36 15.50 -14.87
C ALA A 586 9.67 14.18 -14.50
N ASN A 587 9.01 14.11 -13.34
CA ASN A 587 8.20 12.97 -12.88
C ASN A 587 8.82 11.58 -13.12
N LEU A 588 10.10 11.39 -12.76
CA LEU A 588 10.87 10.17 -13.09
C LEU A 588 10.28 8.86 -12.55
N ARG A 589 9.41 8.91 -11.53
CA ARG A 589 8.72 7.72 -11.01
C ARG A 589 7.77 7.08 -12.04
N THR A 590 7.39 7.82 -13.07
CA THR A 590 6.61 7.28 -14.20
C THR A 590 7.36 6.16 -14.93
N ILE A 591 8.70 6.11 -14.88
CA ILE A 591 9.48 5.00 -15.45
C ILE A 591 9.01 3.67 -14.86
N ALA A 592 8.94 3.56 -13.52
CA ALA A 592 8.45 2.37 -12.84
C ALA A 592 6.97 2.09 -13.17
N THR A 593 6.14 3.12 -13.24
CA THR A 593 4.72 2.97 -13.62
C THR A 593 4.54 2.38 -15.02
N LEU A 594 5.32 2.84 -16.00
CA LEU A 594 5.27 2.31 -17.37
C LEU A 594 5.82 0.88 -17.43
N GLN A 595 6.88 0.57 -16.67
CA GLN A 595 7.43 -0.79 -16.57
C GLN A 595 6.39 -1.77 -16.03
N GLU A 596 5.75 -1.41 -14.91
CA GLU A 596 4.73 -2.22 -14.24
C GLU A 596 3.49 -2.42 -15.11
N ARG A 597 3.04 -1.36 -15.81
CA ARG A 597 1.81 -1.41 -16.62
C ARG A 597 1.95 -2.24 -17.88
N TYR A 598 3.07 -2.08 -18.61
CA TYR A 598 3.20 -2.63 -19.95
C TYR A 598 4.14 -3.84 -20.04
N GLY A 599 4.97 -4.10 -19.01
CA GLY A 599 5.88 -5.25 -19.01
C GLY A 599 6.95 -5.19 -20.11
N VAL A 600 7.32 -3.98 -20.54
CA VAL A 600 8.32 -3.71 -21.60
C VAL A 600 9.51 -2.94 -21.04
N PRO A 601 10.68 -2.97 -21.71
CA PRO A 601 11.79 -2.12 -21.32
C PRO A 601 11.38 -0.64 -21.41
N VAL A 602 11.74 0.14 -20.38
CA VAL A 602 11.43 1.57 -20.31
C VAL A 602 12.72 2.35 -20.13
N GLY A 603 12.96 3.33 -20.99
CA GLY A 603 14.03 4.31 -20.89
C GLY A 603 13.51 5.72 -20.59
N TYR A 604 14.37 6.70 -20.81
CA TYR A 604 14.11 8.11 -20.54
C TYR A 604 14.56 8.99 -21.72
N SER A 605 13.68 9.87 -22.20
CA SER A 605 13.97 10.89 -23.21
C SER A 605 13.99 12.25 -22.53
N GLY A 606 15.17 12.81 -22.35
CA GLY A 606 15.38 13.99 -21.52
C GLY A 606 15.42 15.29 -22.31
N HIS A 607 14.80 16.34 -21.78
CA HIS A 607 14.81 17.70 -22.33
C HIS A 607 15.25 18.76 -21.31
N GLU A 608 15.84 18.34 -20.19
CA GLU A 608 16.39 19.19 -19.14
C GLU A 608 17.70 19.89 -19.54
N ARG A 609 18.15 20.90 -18.79
CA ARG A 609 19.45 21.57 -19.06
C ARG A 609 20.67 20.80 -18.57
N GLY A 610 20.54 20.13 -17.43
CA GLY A 610 21.61 19.45 -16.70
C GLY A 610 21.66 17.95 -16.97
N LEU A 611 22.46 17.23 -16.19
CA LEU A 611 22.63 15.77 -16.32
C LEU A 611 21.93 14.99 -15.19
N GLN A 612 21.58 15.68 -14.09
CA GLN A 612 21.12 15.06 -12.85
C GLN A 612 19.86 14.23 -13.04
N ILE A 613 18.95 14.69 -13.91
CA ILE A 613 17.66 14.05 -14.16
C ILE A 613 17.87 12.78 -14.99
N SER A 614 18.63 12.85 -16.09
CA SER A 614 19.04 11.68 -16.87
C SER A 614 19.76 10.61 -16.03
N LEU A 615 20.70 11.00 -15.16
CA LEU A 615 21.41 10.07 -14.27
C LEU A 615 20.49 9.45 -13.21
N ALA A 616 19.57 10.24 -12.65
CA ALA A 616 18.55 9.74 -11.74
C ALA A 616 17.59 8.77 -12.42
N ALA A 617 17.25 9.00 -13.69
CA ALA A 617 16.40 8.11 -14.47
C ALA A 617 17.04 6.72 -14.63
N VAL A 618 18.35 6.65 -14.91
CA VAL A 618 19.11 5.39 -14.96
C VAL A 618 19.09 4.69 -13.61
N THR A 619 19.28 5.43 -12.51
CA THR A 619 19.21 4.88 -11.15
C THR A 619 17.82 4.29 -10.83
N LEU A 620 16.77 4.84 -11.44
CA LEU A 620 15.39 4.36 -11.30
C LEU A 620 15.02 3.23 -12.27
N GLY A 621 15.98 2.72 -13.05
CA GLY A 621 15.81 1.57 -13.93
C GLY A 621 15.55 1.91 -15.41
N ALA A 622 15.83 3.15 -15.86
CA ALA A 622 15.79 3.47 -17.28
C ALA A 622 16.84 2.65 -18.05
N VAL A 623 16.42 1.85 -19.03
CA VAL A 623 17.31 0.98 -19.83
C VAL A 623 17.89 1.65 -21.08
N ALA A 624 17.37 2.83 -21.41
CA ALA A 624 17.82 3.64 -22.52
C ALA A 624 17.73 5.12 -22.13
N VAL A 625 18.64 5.94 -22.65
CA VAL A 625 18.66 7.39 -22.42
C VAL A 625 18.82 8.11 -23.75
N GLU A 626 17.89 9.00 -24.06
CA GLU A 626 17.93 9.86 -25.25
C GLU A 626 18.10 11.32 -24.85
N ARG A 627 19.08 12.00 -25.46
CA ARG A 627 19.37 13.41 -25.24
C ARG A 627 19.75 14.09 -26.54
N HIS A 628 19.22 15.30 -26.75
CA HIS A 628 19.63 16.13 -27.89
C HIS A 628 21.10 16.52 -27.74
N ILE A 629 21.84 16.57 -28.86
CA ILE A 629 23.25 16.96 -28.89
C ILE A 629 23.50 18.13 -29.85
N THR A 630 24.46 18.98 -29.53
CA THR A 630 24.87 20.12 -30.34
C THR A 630 26.39 20.28 -30.29
N LEU A 631 26.96 20.94 -31.31
CA LEU A 631 28.35 21.38 -31.27
C LEU A 631 28.53 22.61 -30.37
N ASP A 632 27.52 23.48 -30.37
CA ASP A 632 27.48 24.75 -29.63
C ASP A 632 26.01 25.14 -29.37
N ARG A 633 25.68 25.50 -28.13
CA ARG A 633 24.30 25.90 -27.75
C ARG A 633 23.86 27.24 -28.33
N THR A 634 24.79 28.04 -28.84
CA THR A 634 24.53 29.35 -29.46
C THR A 634 24.22 29.27 -30.96
N MET A 635 24.36 28.09 -31.56
CA MET A 635 23.94 27.86 -32.95
C MET A 635 22.44 28.11 -33.14
N TRP A 636 22.07 28.52 -34.35
CA TRP A 636 20.68 28.84 -34.68
C TRP A 636 19.84 27.57 -34.78
N GLY A 637 18.69 27.55 -34.11
CA GLY A 637 17.75 26.43 -34.07
C GLY A 637 17.06 26.30 -32.71
N SER A 638 15.86 25.70 -32.67
CA SER A 638 15.05 25.63 -31.43
C SER A 638 15.64 24.69 -30.37
N ASP A 639 16.34 23.64 -30.81
CA ASP A 639 16.67 22.52 -29.93
C ASP A 639 18.06 22.68 -29.30
N HIS A 640 18.91 23.58 -29.83
CA HIS A 640 20.27 23.81 -29.36
C HIS A 640 20.30 24.18 -27.86
N ALA A 641 19.38 25.01 -27.38
CA ALA A 641 19.35 25.46 -25.98
C ALA A 641 19.13 24.32 -24.95
N ALA A 642 18.43 23.26 -25.36
CA ALA A 642 18.19 22.06 -24.53
C ALA A 642 19.22 20.94 -24.79
N SER A 643 20.03 21.07 -25.84
CA SER A 643 20.99 20.06 -26.28
C SER A 643 22.25 20.02 -25.40
N LEU A 644 22.92 18.87 -25.36
CA LEU A 644 24.22 18.70 -24.71
C LEU A 644 25.35 19.02 -25.70
N GLU A 645 26.31 19.82 -25.25
CA GLU A 645 27.59 20.02 -25.93
C GLU A 645 28.50 18.79 -25.72
N PRO A 646 29.61 18.65 -26.48
CA PRO A 646 30.43 17.44 -26.45
C PRO A 646 30.86 16.99 -25.04
N SER A 647 31.34 17.92 -24.21
CA SER A 647 31.74 17.61 -22.82
C SER A 647 30.55 17.20 -21.94
N GLY A 648 29.36 17.75 -22.20
CA GLY A 648 28.15 17.37 -21.48
C GLY A 648 27.71 15.94 -21.81
N LEU A 649 27.85 15.54 -23.07
CA LEU A 649 27.55 14.17 -23.52
C LEU A 649 28.58 13.17 -22.99
N GLU A 650 29.88 13.49 -23.06
CA GLU A 650 30.95 12.67 -22.50
C GLU A 650 30.74 12.42 -21.01
N HIS A 651 30.44 13.47 -20.24
CA HIS A 651 30.12 13.34 -18.82
C HIS A 651 28.89 12.49 -18.57
N LEU A 652 27.83 12.63 -19.37
CA LEU A 652 26.62 11.83 -19.25
C LEU A 652 26.93 10.34 -19.43
N VAL A 653 27.58 9.97 -20.54
CA VAL A 653 27.89 8.56 -20.84
C VAL A 653 28.83 7.99 -19.77
N ARG A 654 29.89 8.71 -19.40
CA ARG A 654 30.81 8.32 -18.32
C ARG A 654 30.06 8.04 -17.03
N ASP A 655 29.20 8.97 -16.60
CA ASP A 655 28.50 8.88 -15.31
C ASP A 655 27.42 7.78 -15.32
N ILE A 656 26.77 7.53 -16.46
CA ILE A 656 25.90 6.36 -16.64
C ILE A 656 26.68 5.07 -16.39
N ARG A 657 27.86 4.91 -17.03
CA ARG A 657 28.71 3.70 -16.87
C ARG A 657 29.20 3.51 -15.43
N ILE A 658 29.53 4.62 -14.75
CA ILE A 658 29.89 4.60 -13.33
C ILE A 658 28.69 4.15 -12.48
N ILE A 659 27.49 4.69 -12.73
CA ILE A 659 26.27 4.33 -11.99
C ILE A 659 25.94 2.85 -12.19
N GLU A 660 25.99 2.33 -13.41
CA GLU A 660 25.76 0.91 -13.70
C GLU A 660 26.66 0.01 -12.86
N THR A 661 27.94 0.38 -12.74
CA THR A 661 28.89 -0.34 -11.88
C THR A 661 28.55 -0.17 -10.39
N ALA A 662 28.16 1.04 -9.97
CA ALA A 662 27.91 1.39 -8.58
C ALA A 662 26.59 0.83 -8.02
N LEU A 663 25.60 0.54 -8.87
CA LEU A 663 24.34 -0.09 -8.47
C LEU A 663 24.58 -1.46 -7.80
N GLY A 664 25.58 -2.20 -8.29
CA GLY A 664 25.97 -3.50 -7.74
C GLY A 664 24.84 -4.52 -7.79
N ASP A 665 24.87 -5.48 -6.85
CA ASP A 665 23.93 -6.60 -6.79
C ASP A 665 22.95 -6.51 -5.60
N GLY A 666 22.90 -5.37 -4.91
CA GLY A 666 22.03 -5.14 -3.75
C GLY A 666 22.34 -5.95 -2.48
N VAL A 667 23.31 -6.87 -2.48
CA VAL A 667 23.59 -7.73 -1.32
C VAL A 667 24.56 -7.05 -0.34
N LYS A 668 24.13 -6.88 0.91
CA LYS A 668 24.96 -6.24 1.94
C LYS A 668 26.14 -7.12 2.33
N ARG A 669 27.36 -6.61 2.08
CA ARG A 669 28.63 -7.21 2.49
C ARG A 669 29.61 -6.18 3.05
N VAL A 670 30.67 -6.68 3.69
CA VAL A 670 31.84 -5.88 4.09
C VAL A 670 32.87 -6.03 2.99
N PHE A 671 33.19 -4.94 2.29
CA PHE A 671 34.18 -4.97 1.22
C PHE A 671 35.61 -5.06 1.78
N PRO A 672 36.58 -5.54 0.99
CA PRO A 672 37.98 -5.63 1.43
C PRO A 672 38.52 -4.29 1.99
N GLY A 673 38.15 -3.16 1.40
CA GLY A 673 38.54 -1.82 1.86
C GLY A 673 37.97 -1.42 3.23
N GLU A 674 36.91 -2.08 3.70
CA GLU A 674 36.27 -1.79 4.99
C GLU A 674 36.89 -2.58 6.16
N GLN A 675 37.73 -3.59 5.90
CA GLN A 675 38.27 -4.45 6.96
C GLN A 675 39.18 -3.71 7.94
N ALA A 676 40.06 -2.83 7.45
CA ALA A 676 40.95 -2.04 8.30
C ALA A 676 40.19 -0.96 9.13
N PRO A 677 39.25 -0.18 8.57
CA PRO A 677 38.38 0.68 9.38
C PRO A 677 37.56 -0.11 10.41
N LYS A 678 37.02 -1.27 10.02
CA LYS A 678 36.24 -2.15 10.89
C LYS A 678 37.04 -2.62 12.10
N SER A 679 38.30 -3.05 11.92
CA SER A 679 39.15 -3.48 13.03
C SER A 679 39.55 -2.33 13.95
N ARG A 680 39.77 -1.12 13.41
CA ARG A 680 40.19 0.05 14.19
C ARG A 680 39.04 0.69 14.99
N LEU A 681 37.82 0.71 14.44
CA LEU A 681 36.72 1.53 14.97
C LEU A 681 35.64 0.75 15.72
N ARG A 682 35.49 -0.56 15.48
CA ARG A 682 34.47 -1.34 16.19
C ARG A 682 34.94 -1.68 17.59
N ARG A 683 34.10 -1.34 18.58
CA ARG A 683 34.32 -1.75 19.97
C ARG A 683 34.18 -3.26 20.07
N VAL A 684 35.15 -3.90 20.69
CA VAL A 684 35.08 -5.29 21.10
C VAL A 684 34.81 -5.27 22.60
N THR A 685 33.73 -5.90 23.05
CA THR A 685 33.50 -6.08 24.48
C THR A 685 34.50 -7.13 24.96
N VAL A 686 35.40 -6.72 25.86
CA VAL A 686 36.41 -7.60 26.49
C VAL A 686 35.75 -8.41 27.60
#